data_AF-A0A1G2XR48-F1
#
_entry.id   AF-A0A1G2XR48-F1
#
_cell.length_a   1.000
_cell.length_b   1.000
_cell.length_c   1.000
_cell.angle_alpha   90.00
_cell.angle_beta   90.00
_cell.angle_gamma   90.00
#
_symmetry.space_group_name_H-M   'P 1'
#
loop_
_entity.id
_entity.type
_entity.pdbx_description
1 polymer ?
#
loop_
_entity_poly.entity_id
_entity_poly.type
_entity_poly.pdbx_seq_one_letter_code
_entity_poly.pdbx_strand_id
1 'polypeptide(L)'
;MALDYSSDFCKNLYLRFEQLELHRPVSMAHYEPQTELTYDFQPINGGEKIKIKLAIERFVGGGFAGQVYKIKILDTDKPQLCRDLQVGNIYAMKILVPPSNFSRLFRNSLYWLGFGGPFQLQVNPAAAKAGALWQKFIRRAAQIKFGDEKSVVNIFGTLVDSQIGSCGEISEWIEGRTWRLEVDDHIDLLKKWRKGQEVDSDKLGSPEYRTKYVFMHEFVNLLHEIGAHEFARQYEWTTLKSQPNCLKRIETGTDAEKGLVAVDFRAGLALLPFLPMSPGDFKLIGQGIKRGSLVQFDRGDLNQLKTYIDTHKENFSDMTGMYDQLVAAEDIYRNSVPDVSHNHIRLFTSGKLWSTIFDSAVVGWKVQNIIDDTGFEKLRNSRFKTFIFFLIGLIPILGRVLRKFWCHNSWRKHYISLLTSFGYFKKAMQGKVLEMLAKWHRAGRISQEKGEMLANHKWRILYHLPLLILILPFLHRFLTDWQFVKEKFHDLVIRPIKLYFDSGQRKQWLLDMIQQGKDKHILTDEDAEIIESQLDEPFIQKYLVSLVVHLMTIFVSEITWLLVTGIYLLTHPDVPAAERAKMVGAILLAFHVLPISPGSLVRGFYTVSLAIRERNFKDYNIALFLSFFKIVGYLAFPIQMTYRYPALARFMAAHWATDAVHIVPVFGERGALFEHAIFCIFYNWPLTIRRRIRARAELREKLEPHNWHIFPISIIAACVLAFFVKWHFNIAAAMLCFGAGAFTTIFCGKASLLKRISLSAAAGFLTALIYTFISILMNGKTANDVIISGLWHCFGFTIAAVVGAIVTELSLPDVENAPK
;
A
#
# COMPACT_ATOMS: atom_id res chain seq x y z
N MET A 1 0.79 -10.03 3.71
CA MET A 1 1.62 -11.26 3.74
C MET A 1 0.92 -12.30 4.60
N ALA A 2 0.93 -13.56 4.18
CA ALA A 2 0.75 -14.66 5.13
C ALA A 2 1.90 -14.55 6.13
N LEU A 3 1.60 -14.35 7.41
CA LEU A 3 2.57 -14.59 8.47
C LEU A 3 3.00 -16.05 8.34
N ASP A 4 4.29 -16.37 8.52
CA ASP A 4 4.71 -17.77 8.63
C ASP A 4 4.01 -18.39 9.84
N TYR A 5 2.92 -19.09 9.56
CA TYR A 5 2.14 -19.85 10.52
C TYR A 5 2.03 -21.28 10.00
N SER A 6 1.93 -22.23 10.93
CA SER A 6 1.82 -23.64 10.60
C SER A 6 0.39 -23.94 10.12
N SER A 7 0.24 -24.23 8.82
CA SER A 7 -1.03 -24.68 8.25
C SER A 7 -1.47 -26.02 8.86
N ASP A 8 -0.52 -26.90 9.16
CA ASP A 8 -0.79 -28.23 9.70
C ASP A 8 -1.32 -28.16 11.14
N PHE A 9 -0.84 -27.20 11.93
CA PHE A 9 -1.42 -26.93 13.24
C PHE A 9 -2.89 -26.48 13.11
N CYS A 10 -3.21 -25.60 12.15
CA CYS A 10 -4.60 -25.20 11.92
C CYS A 10 -5.49 -26.36 11.48
N LYS A 11 -4.99 -27.24 10.58
CA LYS A 11 -5.69 -28.47 10.18
C LYS A 11 -5.94 -29.39 11.37
N ASN A 12 -4.95 -29.60 12.23
CA ASN A 12 -5.08 -30.43 13.42
C ASN A 12 -6.17 -29.90 14.36
N LEU A 13 -6.22 -28.58 14.59
CA LEU A 13 -7.28 -27.95 15.37
C LEU A 13 -8.68 -28.16 14.76
N TYR A 14 -8.80 -28.17 13.43
CA TYR A 14 -10.06 -28.44 12.75
C TYR A 14 -10.46 -29.91 12.80
N LEU A 15 -9.52 -30.85 12.68
CA LEU A 15 -9.78 -32.27 12.92
C LEU A 15 -10.27 -32.52 14.36
N ARG A 16 -9.64 -31.88 15.36
CA ARG A 16 -10.12 -31.93 16.75
C ARG A 16 -11.50 -31.31 16.91
N PHE A 17 -11.86 -30.30 16.11
CA PHE A 17 -13.20 -29.72 16.11
C PHE A 17 -14.23 -30.71 15.57
N GLU A 18 -13.91 -31.40 14.47
CA GLU A 18 -14.80 -32.40 13.85
C GLU A 18 -15.09 -33.57 14.80
N GLN A 19 -14.07 -34.02 15.55
CA GLN A 19 -14.21 -35.06 16.60
C GLN A 19 -15.16 -34.67 17.74
N LEU A 20 -15.49 -33.39 17.91
CA LEU A 20 -16.48 -32.95 18.91
C LEU A 20 -17.92 -33.23 18.48
N GLU A 21 -18.15 -33.57 17.20
CA GLU A 21 -19.47 -33.89 16.64
C GLU A 21 -20.52 -32.79 16.90
N LEU A 22 -20.10 -31.53 16.83
CA LEU A 22 -21.00 -30.41 17.01
C LEU A 22 -22.00 -30.37 15.85
N HIS A 23 -23.29 -30.23 16.17
CA HIS A 23 -24.35 -29.99 15.18
C HIS A 23 -24.12 -28.83 14.20
N ARG A 24 -23.15 -27.93 14.44
CA ARG A 24 -22.83 -26.81 13.55
C ARG A 24 -21.50 -27.02 12.82
N PRO A 25 -21.35 -26.50 11.60
CA PRO A 25 -20.06 -26.54 10.92
C PRO A 25 -19.02 -25.64 11.63
N VAL A 26 -17.75 -25.91 11.33
CA VAL A 26 -16.62 -25.09 11.76
C VAL A 26 -16.67 -23.71 11.13
N SER A 27 -16.39 -22.66 11.92
CA SER A 27 -16.26 -21.30 11.43
C SER A 27 -14.80 -21.00 11.06
N MET A 28 -14.52 -21.08 9.77
CA MET A 28 -13.22 -20.77 9.20
C MET A 28 -13.18 -19.39 8.52
N ALA A 29 -11.99 -18.79 8.47
CA ALA A 29 -11.75 -17.52 7.79
C ALA A 29 -11.32 -17.74 6.33
N HIS A 30 -10.42 -18.70 6.13
CA HIS A 30 -9.88 -19.10 4.84
C HIS A 30 -9.47 -20.58 4.86
N TYR A 31 -9.28 -21.17 3.68
CA TYR A 31 -8.84 -22.55 3.49
C TYR A 31 -7.32 -22.71 3.62
N GLU A 32 -6.89 -23.83 4.22
CA GLU A 32 -5.46 -24.16 4.31
C GLU A 32 -4.99 -24.90 3.05
N PRO A 33 -3.68 -24.88 2.73
CA PRO A 33 -3.10 -25.70 1.67
C PRO A 33 -3.47 -27.19 1.79
N GLN A 34 -3.60 -27.88 0.67
CA GLN A 34 -4.05 -29.28 0.51
C GLN A 34 -5.50 -29.54 0.91
N THR A 35 -6.30 -28.52 1.21
CA THR A 35 -7.75 -28.72 1.42
C THR A 35 -8.41 -29.08 0.08
N GLU A 36 -9.11 -30.20 0.02
CA GLU A 36 -9.93 -30.59 -1.13
C GLU A 36 -11.35 -30.04 -0.99
N LEU A 37 -11.87 -29.46 -2.07
CA LEU A 37 -13.17 -28.80 -2.12
C LEU A 37 -13.93 -29.27 -3.36
N THR A 38 -15.25 -29.39 -3.22
CA THR A 38 -16.14 -29.73 -4.32
C THR A 38 -17.17 -28.63 -4.47
N TYR A 39 -17.33 -28.11 -5.69
CA TYR A 39 -18.26 -27.02 -5.99
C TYR A 39 -19.18 -27.36 -7.17
N ASP A 40 -20.41 -26.87 -7.09
CA ASP A 40 -21.26 -26.69 -8.26
C ASP A 40 -20.80 -25.43 -9.00
N PHE A 41 -20.03 -25.63 -10.05
CA PHE A 41 -19.44 -24.59 -10.87
C PHE A 41 -20.36 -24.21 -12.03
N GLN A 42 -20.49 -22.91 -12.26
CA GLN A 42 -21.25 -22.34 -13.37
C GLN A 42 -20.28 -21.75 -14.41
N PRO A 43 -20.13 -22.39 -15.59
CA PRO A 43 -19.31 -21.86 -16.68
C PRO A 43 -19.84 -20.53 -17.21
N ILE A 44 -18.95 -19.63 -17.67
CA ILE A 44 -19.35 -18.34 -18.25
C ILE A 44 -20.00 -18.48 -19.63
N ASN A 45 -19.55 -19.42 -20.45
CA ASN A 45 -20.02 -19.61 -21.83
C ASN A 45 -21.47 -20.11 -21.94
N GLY A 46 -22.20 -20.18 -20.82
CA GLY A 46 -23.51 -20.80 -20.73
C GLY A 46 -23.39 -22.33 -20.57
N GLY A 47 -24.48 -22.95 -20.13
CA GLY A 47 -24.56 -24.40 -19.93
C GLY A 47 -25.00 -24.81 -18.53
N GLU A 48 -25.21 -26.10 -18.37
CA GLU A 48 -25.53 -26.71 -17.07
C GLU A 48 -24.40 -26.52 -16.06
N LYS A 49 -24.76 -26.50 -14.78
CA LYS A 49 -23.76 -26.56 -13.70
C LYS A 49 -23.00 -27.88 -13.78
N ILE A 50 -21.70 -27.80 -13.52
CA ILE A 50 -20.80 -28.95 -13.47
C ILE A 50 -20.23 -29.07 -12.05
N LYS A 51 -20.01 -30.29 -11.58
CA LYS A 51 -19.29 -30.51 -10.33
C LYS A 51 -17.81 -30.56 -10.60
N ILE A 52 -17.07 -29.70 -9.91
CA ILE A 52 -15.62 -29.68 -9.95
C ILE A 52 -15.09 -30.07 -8.57
N LYS A 53 -14.06 -30.92 -8.56
CA LYS A 53 -13.24 -31.21 -7.38
C LYS A 53 -11.90 -30.52 -7.56
N LEU A 54 -11.46 -29.79 -6.55
CA LEU A 54 -10.22 -29.02 -6.58
C LEU A 54 -9.45 -29.12 -5.27
N ALA A 55 -8.15 -28.91 -5.32
CA ALA A 55 -7.28 -28.79 -4.17
C ALA A 55 -6.71 -27.37 -4.06
N ILE A 56 -6.66 -26.85 -2.85
CA ILE A 56 -5.98 -25.58 -2.54
C ILE A 56 -4.47 -25.85 -2.52
N GLU A 57 -3.70 -25.29 -3.44
CA GLU A 57 -2.24 -25.37 -3.37
C GLU A 57 -1.70 -24.34 -2.39
N ARG A 58 -2.21 -23.10 -2.46
CA ARG A 58 -1.72 -22.00 -1.64
C ARG A 58 -2.77 -20.91 -1.46
N PHE A 59 -2.86 -20.38 -0.24
CA PHE A 59 -3.50 -19.09 0.01
C PHE A 59 -2.54 -17.96 -0.36
N VAL A 60 -2.92 -17.13 -1.34
CA VAL A 60 -2.06 -16.05 -1.87
C VAL A 60 -2.20 -14.79 -1.02
N GLY A 61 -3.44 -14.42 -0.69
CA GLY A 61 -3.75 -13.24 0.11
C GLY A 61 -5.22 -12.85 0.04
N GLY A 62 -5.58 -11.79 0.76
CA GLY A 62 -6.93 -11.24 0.71
C GLY A 62 -6.95 -9.74 0.93
N GLY A 63 -7.79 -9.07 0.14
CA GLY A 63 -8.09 -7.64 0.23
C GLY A 63 -9.57 -7.40 0.53
N PHE A 64 -10.05 -6.19 0.27
CA PHE A 64 -11.46 -5.86 0.47
C PHE A 64 -12.39 -6.56 -0.54
N ALA A 65 -11.92 -6.84 -1.76
CA ALA A 65 -12.70 -7.54 -2.78
C ALA A 65 -12.91 -9.02 -2.48
N GLY A 66 -12.01 -9.65 -1.72
CA GLY A 66 -12.05 -11.08 -1.44
C GLY A 66 -10.68 -11.64 -1.14
N GLN A 67 -10.60 -12.96 -1.20
CA GLN A 67 -9.40 -13.76 -0.95
C GLN A 67 -9.10 -14.66 -2.13
N VAL A 68 -7.81 -14.77 -2.48
CA VAL A 68 -7.32 -15.48 -3.66
C VAL A 68 -6.49 -16.70 -3.26
N TYR A 69 -6.75 -17.80 -3.95
CA TYR A 69 -6.08 -19.09 -3.80
C TYR A 69 -5.49 -19.54 -5.13
N LYS A 70 -4.30 -20.13 -5.07
CA LYS A 70 -3.78 -20.99 -6.14
C LYS A 70 -4.39 -22.36 -5.96
N ILE A 71 -5.06 -22.89 -6.97
CA ILE A 71 -5.80 -24.15 -6.91
C ILE A 71 -5.38 -25.08 -8.04
N LYS A 72 -5.53 -26.38 -7.83
CA LYS A 72 -5.39 -27.42 -8.85
C LYS A 72 -6.73 -28.12 -9.04
N ILE A 73 -7.20 -28.25 -10.28
CA ILE A 73 -8.41 -29.03 -10.57
C ILE A 73 -8.05 -30.52 -10.52
N LEU A 74 -8.75 -31.28 -9.69
CA LEU A 74 -8.54 -32.71 -9.48
C LEU A 74 -9.47 -33.55 -10.34
N ASP A 75 -10.72 -33.13 -10.50
CA ASP A 75 -11.73 -33.88 -11.24
C ASP A 75 -12.88 -32.97 -11.70
N THR A 76 -13.57 -33.38 -12.78
CA THR A 76 -14.74 -32.70 -13.34
C THR A 76 -15.75 -33.74 -13.83
N ASP A 77 -17.01 -33.64 -13.42
CA ASP A 77 -18.06 -34.60 -13.80
C ASP A 77 -18.46 -34.55 -15.28
N LYS A 78 -18.28 -33.39 -15.93
CA LYS A 78 -18.64 -33.16 -17.35
C LYS A 78 -17.52 -32.40 -18.09
N PRO A 79 -16.37 -33.04 -18.38
CA PRO A 79 -15.22 -32.36 -19.02
C PRO A 79 -15.55 -31.76 -20.39
N GLN A 80 -16.53 -32.36 -21.10
CA GLN A 80 -17.02 -31.92 -22.41
C GLN A 80 -17.57 -30.47 -22.39
N LEU A 81 -18.18 -30.05 -21.27
CA LEU A 81 -18.86 -28.75 -21.11
C LEU A 81 -17.90 -27.63 -20.66
N CYS A 82 -16.65 -27.97 -20.34
CA CYS A 82 -15.64 -27.03 -19.86
C CYS A 82 -14.28 -27.35 -20.47
N ARG A 83 -14.17 -27.26 -21.80
CA ARG A 83 -12.90 -27.47 -22.53
C ARG A 83 -11.74 -26.60 -22.01
N ASP A 84 -12.08 -25.44 -21.45
CA ASP A 84 -11.13 -24.46 -20.95
C ASP A 84 -10.58 -24.82 -19.53
N LEU A 85 -11.27 -25.69 -18.78
CA LEU A 85 -10.84 -26.20 -17.48
C LEU A 85 -10.32 -27.63 -17.64
N GLN A 86 -9.00 -27.78 -17.59
CA GLN A 86 -8.32 -29.06 -17.73
C GLN A 86 -7.98 -29.63 -16.35
N VAL A 87 -8.29 -30.91 -16.17
CA VAL A 87 -7.89 -31.65 -14.96
C VAL A 87 -6.36 -31.70 -14.87
N GLY A 88 -5.83 -31.46 -13.68
CA GLY A 88 -4.40 -31.40 -13.42
C GLY A 88 -3.77 -30.02 -13.58
N ASN A 89 -4.46 -29.05 -14.20
CA ASN A 89 -3.94 -27.70 -14.38
C ASN A 89 -4.20 -26.80 -13.16
N ILE A 90 -3.44 -25.71 -13.12
CA ILE A 90 -3.45 -24.72 -12.04
C ILE A 90 -4.27 -23.50 -12.43
N TYR A 91 -5.07 -23.01 -11.49
CA TYR A 91 -5.97 -21.89 -11.66
C TYR A 91 -5.95 -20.97 -10.44
N ALA A 92 -6.48 -19.75 -10.60
CA ALA A 92 -6.75 -18.85 -9.49
C ALA A 92 -8.22 -19.01 -9.08
N MET A 93 -8.48 -19.20 -7.79
CA MET A 93 -9.82 -19.14 -7.22
C MET A 93 -9.94 -17.94 -6.31
N LYS A 94 -10.94 -17.08 -6.53
CA LYS A 94 -11.23 -15.94 -5.68
C LYS A 94 -12.57 -16.13 -4.98
N ILE A 95 -12.56 -16.09 -3.65
CA ILE A 95 -13.79 -16.08 -2.83
C ILE A 95 -14.04 -14.63 -2.39
N LEU A 96 -15.23 -14.09 -2.69
CA LEU A 96 -15.55 -12.65 -2.67
C LEU A 96 -15.88 -12.11 -1.25
N VAL A 97 -15.13 -12.57 -0.26
CA VAL A 97 -15.21 -12.15 1.14
C VAL A 97 -13.82 -11.94 1.75
N PRO A 98 -13.58 -10.84 2.48
CA PRO A 98 -12.30 -10.61 3.12
C PRO A 98 -12.06 -11.64 4.23
N PRO A 99 -10.82 -12.11 4.41
CA PRO A 99 -10.48 -13.02 5.51
C PRO A 99 -10.53 -12.31 6.87
N SER A 100 -10.30 -10.99 6.89
CA SER A 100 -10.35 -10.16 8.09
C SER A 100 -11.78 -9.73 8.42
N ASN A 101 -12.19 -9.95 9.67
CA ASN A 101 -13.49 -9.47 10.17
C ASN A 101 -13.62 -7.95 10.10
N PHE A 102 -12.53 -7.20 10.36
CA PHE A 102 -12.53 -5.74 10.27
C PHE A 102 -12.75 -5.29 8.84
N SER A 103 -11.97 -5.82 7.89
CA SER A 103 -12.09 -5.46 6.47
C SER A 103 -13.46 -5.80 5.92
N ARG A 104 -14.03 -6.95 6.32
CA ARG A 104 -15.41 -7.35 5.97
C ARG A 104 -16.44 -6.39 6.55
N LEU A 105 -16.33 -6.01 7.81
CA LEU A 105 -17.24 -5.06 8.46
C LEU A 105 -17.17 -3.70 7.76
N PHE A 106 -15.97 -3.15 7.61
CA PHE A 106 -15.75 -1.84 6.99
C PHE A 106 -16.31 -1.78 5.56
N ARG A 107 -15.97 -2.75 4.72
CA ARG A 107 -16.52 -2.86 3.36
C ARG A 107 -18.05 -2.93 3.37
N ASN A 108 -18.60 -3.83 4.17
CA ASN A 108 -20.04 -4.06 4.19
C ASN A 108 -20.79 -2.81 4.67
N SER A 109 -20.23 -2.07 5.63
CA SER A 109 -20.80 -0.80 6.09
C SER A 109 -20.80 0.25 4.99
N LEU A 110 -19.70 0.41 4.25
CA LEU A 110 -19.64 1.36 3.13
C LEU A 110 -20.62 0.99 2.01
N TYR A 111 -20.69 -0.28 1.66
CA TYR A 111 -21.65 -0.75 0.65
C TYR A 111 -23.10 -0.57 1.12
N TRP A 112 -23.39 -0.83 2.39
CA TRP A 112 -24.71 -0.63 2.96
C TRP A 112 -25.11 0.85 2.98
N LEU A 113 -24.19 1.76 3.33
CA LEU A 113 -24.42 3.20 3.25
C LEU A 113 -24.72 3.66 1.82
N GLY A 114 -24.07 3.06 0.83
CA GLY A 114 -24.26 3.40 -0.58
C GLY A 114 -25.55 2.84 -1.20
N PHE A 115 -25.84 1.56 -0.94
CA PHE A 115 -26.88 0.80 -1.66
C PHE A 115 -28.02 0.27 -0.80
N GLY A 116 -27.94 0.41 0.53
CA GLY A 116 -28.99 -0.05 1.46
C GLY A 116 -29.11 -1.58 1.60
N GLY A 117 -28.07 -2.33 1.23
CA GLY A 117 -28.11 -3.80 1.20
C GLY A 117 -26.77 -4.48 1.52
N PRO A 118 -26.74 -5.83 1.57
CA PRO A 118 -25.49 -6.57 1.73
C PRO A 118 -24.63 -6.46 0.48
N PHE A 119 -23.31 -6.62 0.64
CA PHE A 119 -22.34 -6.59 -0.45
C PHE A 119 -22.64 -7.66 -1.52
N GLN A 120 -23.15 -7.23 -2.68
CA GLN A 120 -23.79 -8.13 -3.63
C GLN A 120 -22.84 -9.15 -4.26
N LEU A 121 -21.60 -8.79 -4.57
CA LEU A 121 -20.60 -9.74 -5.08
C LEU A 121 -20.32 -10.90 -4.11
N GLN A 122 -20.54 -10.71 -2.79
CA GLN A 122 -20.43 -11.80 -1.82
C GLN A 122 -21.66 -12.71 -1.83
N VAL A 123 -22.86 -12.15 -1.99
CA VAL A 123 -24.11 -12.87 -1.63
C VAL A 123 -25.01 -13.21 -2.81
N ASN A 124 -24.81 -12.56 -3.96
CA ASN A 124 -25.68 -12.67 -5.11
C ASN A 124 -24.95 -13.31 -6.30
N PRO A 125 -25.27 -14.56 -6.65
CA PRO A 125 -24.67 -15.24 -7.80
C PRO A 125 -24.86 -14.49 -9.12
N ALA A 126 -25.95 -13.73 -9.28
CA ALA A 126 -26.17 -12.91 -10.48
C ALA A 126 -25.16 -11.77 -10.57
N ALA A 127 -24.82 -11.13 -9.44
CA ALA A 127 -23.80 -10.08 -9.40
C ALA A 127 -22.41 -10.62 -9.74
N ALA A 128 -22.04 -11.79 -9.18
CA ALA A 128 -20.79 -12.47 -9.53
C ALA A 128 -20.74 -12.85 -11.02
N LYS A 129 -21.85 -13.38 -11.57
CA LYS A 129 -21.97 -13.72 -12.99
C LYS A 129 -21.86 -12.48 -13.89
N ALA A 130 -22.52 -11.37 -13.54
CA ALA A 130 -22.45 -10.12 -14.28
C ALA A 130 -21.02 -9.58 -14.35
N GLY A 131 -20.29 -9.55 -13.23
CA GLY A 131 -18.89 -9.13 -13.20
C GLY A 131 -17.98 -10.02 -14.05
N ALA A 132 -18.23 -11.33 -14.08
CA ALA A 132 -17.47 -12.27 -14.90
C ALA A 132 -17.76 -12.11 -16.40
N LEU A 133 -19.01 -11.85 -16.77
CA LEU A 133 -19.39 -11.57 -18.15
C LEU A 133 -18.81 -10.24 -18.64
N TRP A 134 -18.87 -9.17 -17.84
CA TRP A 134 -18.19 -7.90 -18.15
C TRP A 134 -16.71 -8.11 -18.44
N GLN A 135 -16.01 -8.91 -17.62
CA GLN A 135 -14.60 -9.22 -17.82
C GLN A 135 -14.33 -9.96 -19.15
N LYS A 136 -15.22 -10.85 -19.60
CA LYS A 136 -15.08 -11.49 -20.93
C LYS A 136 -15.19 -10.47 -22.06
N PHE A 137 -16.14 -9.55 -21.99
CA PHE A 137 -16.28 -8.48 -22.99
C PHE A 137 -15.08 -7.54 -22.97
N ILE A 138 -14.61 -7.14 -21.79
CA ILE A 138 -13.40 -6.33 -21.61
C ILE A 138 -12.18 -7.04 -22.24
N ARG A 139 -12.03 -8.35 -22.01
CA ARG A 139 -10.93 -9.15 -22.56
C ARG A 139 -10.96 -9.18 -24.09
N ARG A 140 -12.13 -9.38 -24.70
CA ARG A 140 -12.27 -9.35 -26.16
C ARG A 140 -12.03 -7.95 -26.74
N ALA A 141 -12.52 -6.90 -26.07
CA ALA A 141 -12.23 -5.52 -26.45
C ALA A 141 -10.73 -5.20 -26.34
N ALA A 142 -10.04 -5.72 -25.34
CA ALA A 142 -8.60 -5.56 -25.16
C ALA A 142 -7.81 -6.26 -26.29
N GLN A 143 -8.27 -7.41 -26.79
CA GLN A 143 -7.69 -8.03 -27.97
C GLN A 143 -7.77 -7.13 -29.21
N ILE A 144 -8.90 -6.45 -29.41
CA ILE A 144 -9.07 -5.50 -30.52
C ILE A 144 -8.13 -4.30 -30.35
N LYS A 145 -8.04 -3.75 -29.13
CA LYS A 145 -7.29 -2.53 -28.86
C LYS A 145 -5.77 -2.74 -28.85
N PHE A 146 -5.29 -3.82 -28.22
CA PHE A 146 -3.86 -4.08 -28.00
C PHE A 146 -3.30 -5.20 -28.89
N GLY A 147 -4.14 -5.88 -29.67
CA GLY A 147 -3.73 -7.01 -30.50
C GLY A 147 -3.44 -8.31 -29.72
N ASP A 148 -3.66 -8.33 -28.40
CA ASP A 148 -3.37 -9.49 -27.55
C ASP A 148 -4.48 -9.72 -26.50
N GLU A 149 -5.15 -10.88 -26.62
CA GLU A 149 -6.19 -11.31 -25.67
C GLU A 149 -5.63 -11.69 -24.29
N LYS A 150 -4.30 -11.89 -24.16
CA LYS A 150 -3.61 -12.11 -22.88
C LYS A 150 -3.41 -10.83 -22.06
N SER A 151 -3.75 -9.67 -22.62
CA SER A 151 -3.73 -8.36 -21.93
C SER A 151 -4.72 -8.26 -20.77
N VAL A 152 -5.71 -9.15 -20.72
CA VAL A 152 -6.71 -9.25 -19.64
C VAL A 152 -6.80 -10.70 -19.19
N VAL A 153 -6.75 -10.93 -17.88
CA VAL A 153 -6.84 -12.29 -17.32
C VAL A 153 -8.15 -12.96 -17.70
N ASN A 154 -8.08 -14.22 -18.13
CA ASN A 154 -9.26 -14.99 -18.49
C ASN A 154 -10.04 -15.43 -17.24
N ILE A 155 -11.37 -15.48 -17.33
CA ILE A 155 -12.27 -16.02 -16.30
C ILE A 155 -13.06 -17.20 -16.86
N PHE A 156 -13.14 -18.30 -16.10
CA PHE A 156 -13.78 -19.53 -16.56
C PHE A 156 -15.22 -19.67 -16.06
N GLY A 157 -15.51 -19.18 -14.85
CA GLY A 157 -16.84 -19.33 -14.26
C GLY A 157 -16.92 -18.87 -12.81
N THR A 158 -18.11 -19.04 -12.26
CA THR A 158 -18.47 -18.65 -10.89
C THR A 158 -18.93 -19.86 -10.07
N LEU A 159 -18.80 -19.75 -8.76
CA LEU A 159 -19.20 -20.79 -7.80
C LEU A 159 -19.79 -20.16 -6.53
N VAL A 160 -20.36 -20.99 -5.68
CA VAL A 160 -20.84 -20.59 -4.34
C VAL A 160 -20.15 -21.44 -3.28
N ASP A 161 -19.48 -20.77 -2.36
CA ASP A 161 -18.90 -21.38 -1.18
C ASP A 161 -19.83 -21.22 0.02
N SER A 162 -20.52 -22.29 0.40
CA SER A 162 -21.49 -22.28 1.51
C SER A 162 -20.84 -22.40 2.90
N GLN A 163 -19.57 -22.82 2.98
CA GLN A 163 -18.86 -22.99 4.24
C GLN A 163 -18.35 -21.65 4.78
N ILE A 164 -17.67 -20.88 3.94
CA ILE A 164 -17.27 -19.49 4.20
C ILE A 164 -18.47 -18.55 4.04
N GLY A 165 -19.38 -18.86 3.11
CA GLY A 165 -20.63 -18.14 2.91
C GLY A 165 -20.49 -16.97 1.94
N SER A 166 -19.97 -17.24 0.74
CA SER A 166 -19.67 -16.25 -0.29
C SER A 166 -19.73 -16.86 -1.69
N CYS A 167 -20.11 -16.05 -2.68
CA CYS A 167 -19.80 -16.34 -4.08
C CYS A 167 -18.27 -16.33 -4.30
N GLY A 168 -17.85 -17.04 -5.34
CA GLY A 168 -16.48 -17.06 -5.81
C GLY A 168 -16.39 -17.24 -7.32
N GLU A 169 -15.18 -17.23 -7.83
CA GLU A 169 -14.86 -17.33 -9.25
C GLU A 169 -13.55 -18.07 -9.47
N ILE A 170 -13.43 -18.68 -10.64
CA ILE A 170 -12.20 -19.33 -11.10
C ILE A 170 -11.71 -18.61 -12.35
N SER A 171 -10.46 -18.16 -12.32
CA SER A 171 -9.78 -17.45 -13.39
C SER A 171 -8.44 -18.09 -13.71
N GLU A 172 -7.83 -17.64 -14.81
CA GLU A 172 -6.47 -17.99 -15.19
C GLU A 172 -5.51 -17.64 -14.05
N TRP A 173 -4.60 -18.56 -13.75
CA TRP A 173 -3.47 -18.27 -12.87
C TRP A 173 -2.39 -17.55 -13.68
N ILE A 174 -2.04 -16.34 -13.26
CA ILE A 174 -0.97 -15.56 -13.88
C ILE A 174 0.31 -15.75 -13.08
N GLU A 175 1.27 -16.46 -13.65
CA GLU A 175 2.67 -16.41 -13.18
C GLU A 175 3.27 -15.05 -13.59
N GLY A 176 3.12 -14.07 -12.70
CA GLY A 176 3.46 -12.69 -12.97
C GLY A 176 4.03 -11.95 -11.76
N ARG A 177 4.77 -10.88 -12.06
CA ARG A 177 5.31 -9.89 -11.12
C ARG A 177 4.62 -8.54 -11.32
N THR A 178 4.80 -7.58 -10.42
CA THR A 178 4.24 -6.24 -10.60
C THR A 178 5.04 -5.45 -11.66
N TRP A 179 6.03 -4.67 -11.24
CA TRP A 179 6.98 -3.98 -12.10
C TRP A 179 8.31 -3.86 -11.36
N ARG A 180 9.41 -3.63 -12.08
CA ARG A 180 10.70 -3.36 -11.47
C ARG A 180 10.82 -1.88 -11.11
N LEU A 181 11.57 -1.61 -10.06
CA LEU A 181 11.97 -0.26 -9.70
C LEU A 181 13.23 0.06 -10.51
N GLU A 182 13.04 0.80 -11.60
CA GLU A 182 14.09 1.09 -12.58
C GLU A 182 14.91 2.31 -12.17
N VAL A 183 16.23 2.21 -12.38
CA VAL A 183 17.14 3.34 -12.16
C VAL A 183 16.96 4.35 -13.29
N ASP A 184 16.75 5.60 -12.92
CA ASP A 184 16.58 6.71 -13.84
C ASP A 184 17.22 7.98 -13.26
N ASP A 185 18.23 8.51 -13.92
CA ASP A 185 18.89 9.77 -13.59
C ASP A 185 18.35 10.97 -14.40
N HIS A 186 17.23 10.76 -15.11
CA HIS A 186 16.49 11.74 -15.91
C HIS A 186 15.01 11.80 -15.50
N ILE A 187 14.70 11.69 -14.19
CA ILE A 187 13.31 11.79 -13.68
C ILE A 187 12.61 13.09 -14.09
N ASP A 188 13.36 14.17 -14.31
CA ASP A 188 12.85 15.42 -14.82
C ASP A 188 12.29 15.28 -16.25
N LEU A 189 12.98 14.55 -17.14
CA LEU A 189 12.44 14.18 -18.46
C LEU A 189 11.21 13.29 -18.31
N LEU A 190 11.22 12.31 -17.42
CA LEU A 190 10.05 11.46 -17.16
C LEU A 190 8.84 12.29 -16.68
N LYS A 191 9.06 13.32 -15.85
CA LYS A 191 8.01 14.26 -15.42
C LYS A 191 7.49 15.13 -16.57
N LYS A 192 8.35 15.57 -17.50
CA LYS A 192 7.96 16.33 -18.70
C LYS A 192 7.17 15.46 -19.68
N TRP A 193 7.68 14.25 -19.97
CA TRP A 193 7.00 13.23 -20.78
C TRP A 193 5.59 12.94 -20.29
N ARG A 194 5.43 12.73 -18.98
CA ARG A 194 4.12 12.48 -18.37
C ARG A 194 3.15 13.67 -18.51
N LYS A 195 3.66 14.88 -18.69
CA LYS A 195 2.86 16.08 -18.96
C LYS A 195 2.55 16.27 -20.46
N GLY A 196 2.97 15.33 -21.32
CA GLY A 196 2.81 15.41 -22.77
C GLY A 196 3.75 16.42 -23.44
N GLN A 197 4.86 16.78 -22.78
CA GLN A 197 5.87 17.66 -23.37
C GLN A 197 6.83 16.86 -24.24
N GLU A 198 7.32 17.47 -25.33
CA GLU A 198 8.37 16.89 -26.16
C GLU A 198 9.65 16.68 -25.35
N VAL A 199 10.19 15.47 -25.42
CA VAL A 199 11.42 15.05 -24.74
C VAL A 199 12.25 14.20 -25.70
N ASP A 200 13.56 14.22 -25.50
CA ASP A 200 14.49 13.33 -26.19
C ASP A 200 14.21 11.87 -25.78
N SER A 201 13.79 11.03 -26.74
CA SER A 201 13.43 9.63 -26.51
C SER A 201 14.61 8.79 -26.06
N ASP A 202 15.82 9.14 -26.51
CA ASP A 202 17.03 8.34 -26.29
C ASP A 202 17.54 8.46 -24.85
N LYS A 203 17.17 9.56 -24.17
CA LYS A 203 17.49 9.83 -22.77
C LYS A 203 16.37 9.45 -21.80
N LEU A 204 15.21 9.02 -22.31
CA LEU A 204 14.04 8.79 -21.49
C LEU A 204 14.13 7.44 -20.77
N GLY A 205 14.42 7.49 -19.47
CA GLY A 205 14.53 6.31 -18.61
C GLY A 205 13.21 5.62 -18.25
N SER A 206 13.31 4.65 -17.34
CA SER A 206 12.20 3.86 -16.77
C SER A 206 11.20 3.26 -17.78
N PRO A 207 11.65 2.40 -18.71
CA PRO A 207 10.77 1.85 -19.74
C PRO A 207 9.61 1.01 -19.17
N GLU A 208 9.77 0.19 -18.13
CA GLU A 208 8.64 -0.55 -17.53
C GLU A 208 7.60 0.39 -16.89
N TYR A 209 8.05 1.47 -16.23
CA TYR A 209 7.13 2.49 -15.71
C TYR A 209 6.32 3.13 -16.85
N ARG A 210 6.98 3.50 -17.95
CA ARG A 210 6.36 4.15 -19.10
C ARG A 210 5.35 3.24 -19.78
N THR A 211 5.74 2.00 -20.09
CA THR A 211 4.85 1.00 -20.71
C THR A 211 3.62 0.79 -19.84
N LYS A 212 3.79 0.61 -18.53
CA LYS A 212 2.66 0.40 -17.63
C LYS A 212 1.78 1.64 -17.49
N TYR A 213 2.37 2.84 -17.49
CA TYR A 213 1.63 4.10 -17.50
C TYR A 213 0.74 4.22 -18.75
N VAL A 214 1.31 4.00 -19.93
CA VAL A 214 0.59 4.06 -21.22
C VAL A 214 -0.49 2.99 -21.26
N PHE A 215 -0.15 1.73 -20.98
CA PHE A 215 -1.10 0.62 -20.95
C PHE A 215 -2.28 0.90 -20.04
N MET A 216 -2.05 1.35 -18.79
CA MET A 216 -3.14 1.63 -17.86
C MET A 216 -4.02 2.80 -18.33
N HIS A 217 -3.43 3.84 -18.94
CA HIS A 217 -4.20 4.95 -19.49
C HIS A 217 -5.05 4.53 -20.70
N GLU A 218 -4.47 3.78 -21.63
CA GLU A 218 -5.19 3.24 -22.78
C GLU A 218 -6.25 2.23 -22.37
N PHE A 219 -5.98 1.41 -21.35
CA PHE A 219 -6.93 0.46 -20.80
C PHE A 219 -8.11 1.16 -20.13
N VAL A 220 -7.87 2.22 -19.35
CA VAL A 220 -8.94 3.07 -18.79
C VAL A 220 -9.77 3.71 -19.90
N ASN A 221 -9.14 4.19 -20.98
CA ASN A 221 -9.85 4.73 -22.13
C ASN A 221 -10.72 3.67 -22.82
N LEU A 222 -10.20 2.46 -23.01
CA LEU A 222 -10.95 1.32 -23.54
C LEU A 222 -12.17 1.00 -22.64
N LEU A 223 -11.98 0.96 -21.33
CA LEU A 223 -13.08 0.73 -20.39
C LEU A 223 -14.15 1.82 -20.47
N HIS A 224 -13.77 3.08 -20.72
CA HIS A 224 -14.74 4.14 -21.00
C HIS A 224 -15.44 3.99 -22.35
N GLU A 225 -14.74 3.51 -23.38
CA GLU A 225 -15.26 3.32 -24.73
C GLU A 225 -16.35 2.23 -24.78
N ILE A 226 -16.15 1.14 -24.06
CA ILE A 226 -17.10 0.01 -24.00
C ILE A 226 -18.22 0.20 -22.95
N GLY A 227 -18.20 1.30 -22.20
CA GLY A 227 -19.18 1.59 -21.13
C GLY A 227 -18.87 1.00 -19.76
N ALA A 228 -17.71 0.39 -19.54
CA ALA A 228 -17.26 -0.14 -18.25
C ALA A 228 -16.66 0.93 -17.31
N HIS A 229 -17.32 2.10 -17.20
CA HIS A 229 -16.76 3.27 -16.51
C HIS A 229 -16.37 3.04 -15.05
N GLU A 230 -17.20 2.32 -14.29
CA GLU A 230 -16.93 2.12 -12.86
C GLU A 230 -15.85 1.06 -12.62
N PHE A 231 -15.64 0.14 -13.57
CA PHE A 231 -14.50 -0.79 -13.56
C PHE A 231 -13.17 -0.07 -13.81
N ALA A 232 -13.18 1.01 -14.61
CA ALA A 232 -11.99 1.79 -14.94
C ALA A 232 -11.27 2.34 -13.71
N ARG A 233 -12.00 2.59 -12.62
CA ARG A 233 -11.44 3.00 -11.32
C ARG A 233 -10.34 2.08 -10.82
N GLN A 234 -10.44 0.77 -11.07
CA GLN A 234 -9.44 -0.20 -10.60
C GLN A 234 -8.10 -0.07 -11.32
N TYR A 235 -8.07 0.63 -12.45
CA TYR A 235 -6.91 0.82 -13.31
C TYR A 235 -6.52 2.31 -13.45
N GLU A 236 -7.27 3.21 -12.80
CA GLU A 236 -6.98 4.65 -12.81
C GLU A 236 -5.67 4.95 -12.08
N TRP A 237 -4.69 5.46 -12.81
CA TRP A 237 -3.33 5.68 -12.33
C TRP A 237 -3.28 6.57 -11.07
N THR A 238 -4.12 7.61 -11.04
CA THR A 238 -4.17 8.64 -9.99
C THR A 238 -4.73 8.15 -8.64
N THR A 239 -5.23 6.90 -8.59
CA THR A 239 -5.70 6.30 -7.32
C THR A 239 -4.56 5.81 -6.42
N LEU A 240 -3.32 5.75 -6.95
CA LEU A 240 -2.09 5.30 -6.27
C LEU A 240 -2.05 3.82 -5.84
N LYS A 241 -3.17 3.10 -5.97
CA LYS A 241 -3.34 1.70 -5.54
C LYS A 241 -3.74 0.75 -6.68
N SER A 242 -3.93 1.25 -7.89
CA SER A 242 -4.38 0.48 -9.05
C SER A 242 -3.27 -0.30 -9.73
N GLN A 243 -2.00 0.10 -9.52
CA GLN A 243 -0.85 -0.47 -10.22
C GLN A 243 -0.63 -1.96 -9.95
N PRO A 244 -0.86 -2.50 -8.74
CA PRO A 244 -0.80 -3.94 -8.51
C PRO A 244 -1.83 -4.75 -9.32
N ASN A 245 -2.90 -4.13 -9.84
CA ASN A 245 -3.89 -4.79 -10.70
C ASN A 245 -3.39 -4.98 -12.14
N CYS A 246 -2.20 -4.50 -12.49
CA CYS A 246 -1.54 -4.79 -13.76
C CYS A 246 -0.24 -5.52 -13.48
N LEU A 247 -0.24 -6.83 -13.73
CA LEU A 247 0.94 -7.68 -13.60
C LEU A 247 1.69 -7.75 -14.92
N LYS A 248 2.94 -8.18 -14.85
CA LYS A 248 3.79 -8.53 -15.97
C LYS A 248 4.09 -10.02 -15.92
N ARG A 249 3.80 -10.74 -17.00
CA ARG A 249 4.07 -12.17 -17.12
C ARG A 249 5.57 -12.45 -17.03
N ILE A 250 5.94 -13.51 -16.32
CA ILE A 250 7.34 -13.89 -16.18
C ILE A 250 7.92 -14.36 -17.54
N GLU A 251 7.08 -14.95 -18.39
CA GLU A 251 7.44 -15.43 -19.73
C GLU A 251 8.06 -14.36 -20.63
N THR A 252 7.67 -13.10 -20.48
CA THR A 252 8.24 -11.98 -21.26
C THR A 252 9.55 -11.45 -20.68
N GLY A 253 10.07 -12.06 -19.61
CA GLY A 253 11.40 -11.84 -19.07
C GLY A 253 11.71 -10.37 -18.72
N THR A 254 12.73 -9.85 -19.38
CA THR A 254 13.29 -8.49 -19.23
C THR A 254 12.75 -7.48 -20.23
N ASP A 255 11.97 -7.90 -21.24
CA ASP A 255 11.40 -6.99 -22.25
C ASP A 255 10.42 -6.03 -21.58
N ALA A 256 10.81 -4.75 -21.48
CA ALA A 256 10.07 -3.72 -20.77
C ALA A 256 8.68 -3.42 -21.38
N GLU A 257 8.49 -3.71 -22.67
CA GLU A 257 7.34 -3.26 -23.47
C GLU A 257 6.21 -4.30 -23.55
N LYS A 258 6.48 -5.55 -23.15
CA LYS A 258 5.53 -6.67 -23.32
C LYS A 258 5.09 -7.31 -22.02
N GLY A 259 4.02 -8.09 -22.14
CA GLY A 259 3.56 -9.03 -21.11
C GLY A 259 2.73 -8.42 -19.98
N LEU A 260 2.25 -7.18 -20.14
CA LEU A 260 1.31 -6.58 -19.19
C LEU A 260 -0.06 -7.27 -19.29
N VAL A 261 -0.62 -7.60 -18.14
CA VAL A 261 -1.93 -8.22 -18.00
C VAL A 261 -2.72 -7.55 -16.88
N ALA A 262 -3.90 -7.06 -17.20
CA ALA A 262 -4.87 -6.56 -16.24
C ALA A 262 -5.51 -7.74 -15.50
N VAL A 263 -5.48 -7.67 -14.17
CA VAL A 263 -6.04 -8.63 -13.22
C VAL A 263 -6.98 -7.90 -12.24
N ASP A 264 -7.75 -8.66 -11.46
CA ASP A 264 -8.67 -8.17 -10.42
C ASP A 264 -9.75 -7.16 -10.88
N PHE A 265 -10.82 -7.68 -11.48
CA PHE A 265 -11.97 -6.92 -11.98
C PHE A 265 -13.14 -6.80 -10.95
N ARG A 266 -12.85 -6.90 -9.64
CA ARG A 266 -13.88 -6.83 -8.59
C ARG A 266 -13.58 -5.68 -7.64
N ALA A 267 -14.41 -4.63 -7.62
CA ALA A 267 -14.22 -3.55 -6.67
C ALA A 267 -14.44 -4.05 -5.24
N GLY A 268 -13.45 -3.78 -4.39
CA GLY A 268 -13.54 -4.11 -2.98
C GLY A 268 -14.35 -3.12 -2.16
N LEU A 269 -14.55 -1.88 -2.63
CA LEU A 269 -15.12 -0.79 -1.83
C LEU A 269 -15.95 0.17 -2.69
N ALA A 270 -17.19 0.42 -2.27
CA ALA A 270 -18.06 1.45 -2.85
C ALA A 270 -17.45 2.84 -2.66
N LEU A 271 -17.54 3.68 -3.69
CA LEU A 271 -17.10 5.07 -3.64
C LEU A 271 -18.27 5.96 -3.24
N LEU A 272 -18.22 6.47 -2.01
CA LEU A 272 -19.20 7.42 -1.50
C LEU A 272 -18.78 8.86 -1.87
N PRO A 273 -19.74 9.77 -2.12
CA PRO A 273 -19.43 11.11 -2.61
C PRO A 273 -18.68 11.99 -1.59
N PHE A 274 -18.77 11.65 -0.30
CA PHE A 274 -18.12 12.37 0.80
C PHE A 274 -16.90 11.64 1.39
N LEU A 275 -16.51 10.47 0.83
CA LEU A 275 -15.40 9.67 1.35
C LEU A 275 -14.44 9.26 0.22
N PRO A 276 -13.70 10.21 -0.38
CA PRO A 276 -12.64 9.89 -1.34
C PRO A 276 -11.52 9.15 -0.61
N MET A 277 -11.11 7.99 -1.14
CA MET A 277 -10.05 7.16 -0.55
C MET A 277 -8.70 7.33 -1.24
N SER A 278 -8.62 8.18 -2.25
CA SER A 278 -7.42 8.52 -3.00
C SER A 278 -7.60 9.86 -3.74
N PRO A 279 -6.52 10.53 -4.16
CA PRO A 279 -6.61 11.76 -4.95
C PRO A 279 -7.43 11.59 -6.25
N GLY A 280 -7.27 10.46 -6.93
CA GLY A 280 -8.06 10.14 -8.13
C GLY A 280 -9.56 9.99 -7.89
N ASP A 281 -9.97 9.59 -6.67
CA ASP A 281 -11.38 9.40 -6.35
C ASP A 281 -12.19 10.71 -6.42
N PHE A 282 -11.59 11.89 -6.18
CA PHE A 282 -12.28 13.18 -6.32
C PHE A 282 -12.77 13.42 -7.76
N LYS A 283 -11.88 13.18 -8.73
CA LYS A 283 -12.20 13.27 -10.15
C LYS A 283 -13.30 12.26 -10.51
N LEU A 284 -13.17 11.03 -10.02
CA LEU A 284 -14.13 9.96 -10.30
C LEU A 284 -15.50 10.28 -9.70
N ILE A 285 -15.59 10.76 -8.46
CA ILE A 285 -16.84 11.22 -7.83
C ILE A 285 -17.51 12.27 -8.71
N GLY A 286 -16.77 13.30 -9.13
CA GLY A 286 -17.30 14.35 -10.00
C GLY A 286 -17.81 13.82 -11.34
N GLN A 287 -17.11 12.86 -11.95
CA GLN A 287 -17.55 12.21 -13.19
C GLN A 287 -18.79 11.32 -13.00
N GLY A 288 -18.89 10.61 -11.86
CA GLY A 288 -20.07 9.82 -11.51
C GLY A 288 -21.31 10.69 -11.34
N ILE A 289 -21.19 11.80 -10.60
CA ILE A 289 -22.27 12.77 -10.40
C ILE A 289 -22.77 13.32 -11.74
N LYS A 290 -21.85 13.65 -12.67
CA LYS A 290 -22.22 14.08 -14.03
C LYS A 290 -23.03 13.04 -14.81
N ARG A 291 -22.84 11.74 -14.53
CA ARG A 291 -23.61 10.63 -15.12
C ARG A 291 -24.87 10.28 -14.32
N GLY A 292 -25.18 11.00 -13.24
CA GLY A 292 -26.30 10.70 -12.36
C GLY A 292 -26.03 9.60 -11.32
N SER A 293 -24.78 9.15 -11.15
CA SER A 293 -24.38 8.15 -10.16
C SER A 293 -23.75 8.84 -8.94
N LEU A 294 -24.47 8.85 -7.82
CA LEU A 294 -23.97 9.39 -6.54
C LEU A 294 -22.98 8.44 -5.85
N VAL A 295 -23.14 7.13 -6.05
CA VAL A 295 -22.32 6.07 -5.47
C VAL A 295 -21.85 5.17 -6.59
N GLN A 296 -20.53 5.04 -6.75
CA GLN A 296 -19.94 4.23 -7.82
C GLN A 296 -19.48 2.87 -7.29
N PHE A 297 -19.88 1.81 -7.99
CA PHE A 297 -19.50 0.43 -7.70
C PHE A 297 -19.85 -0.54 -8.87
N ASP A 298 -18.85 -0.86 -9.70
CA ASP A 298 -18.88 -1.93 -10.73
C ASP A 298 -20.13 -1.93 -11.65
N ARG A 299 -20.72 -0.76 -11.94
CA ARG A 299 -21.81 -0.63 -12.94
C ARG A 299 -21.26 -0.18 -14.29
N GLY A 300 -21.57 -0.94 -15.34
CA GLY A 300 -21.32 -0.56 -16.71
C GLY A 300 -22.57 -0.10 -17.47
N ASP A 301 -22.39 0.54 -18.62
CA ASP A 301 -23.45 0.91 -19.54
C ASP A 301 -23.68 -0.21 -20.56
N LEU A 302 -24.81 -0.90 -20.43
CA LEU A 302 -25.16 -2.02 -21.32
C LEU A 302 -25.48 -1.58 -22.75
N ASN A 303 -25.97 -0.34 -22.94
CA ASN A 303 -26.27 0.18 -24.27
C ASN A 303 -24.98 0.55 -25.01
N GLN A 304 -24.04 1.16 -24.30
CA GLN A 304 -22.73 1.46 -24.86
C GLN A 304 -21.96 0.19 -25.20
N LEU A 305 -21.98 -0.82 -24.32
CA LEU A 305 -21.40 -2.13 -24.62
C LEU A 305 -22.03 -2.75 -25.86
N LYS A 306 -23.36 -2.70 -26.00
CA LYS A 306 -24.06 -3.22 -27.18
C LYS A 306 -23.62 -2.52 -28.45
N THR A 307 -23.55 -1.18 -28.41
CA THR A 307 -23.10 -0.37 -29.54
C THR A 307 -21.66 -0.74 -29.94
N TYR A 308 -20.79 -0.97 -28.96
CA TYR A 308 -19.42 -1.42 -29.22
C TYR A 308 -19.35 -2.81 -29.86
N ILE A 309 -20.14 -3.77 -29.36
CA ILE A 309 -20.27 -5.12 -29.93
C ILE A 309 -20.79 -5.06 -31.37
N ASP A 310 -21.83 -4.27 -31.62
CA ASP A 310 -22.44 -4.12 -32.95
C ASP A 310 -21.45 -3.50 -33.95
N THR A 311 -20.61 -2.57 -33.50
CA THR A 311 -19.54 -1.95 -34.31
C THR A 311 -18.43 -2.94 -34.66
N HIS A 312 -18.13 -3.89 -33.77
CA HIS A 312 -17.06 -4.88 -33.93
C HIS A 312 -17.60 -6.31 -34.11
N LYS A 313 -18.75 -6.45 -34.79
CA LYS A 313 -19.56 -7.69 -34.79
C LYS A 313 -18.79 -8.96 -35.15
N GLU A 314 -17.88 -8.88 -36.11
CA GLU A 314 -17.02 -10.01 -36.53
C GLU A 314 -16.14 -10.51 -35.38
N ASN A 315 -15.61 -9.60 -34.56
CA ASN A 315 -14.78 -9.95 -33.41
C ASN A 315 -15.57 -10.50 -32.22
N PHE A 316 -16.91 -10.44 -32.22
CA PHE A 316 -17.75 -10.91 -31.10
C PHE A 316 -18.73 -12.02 -31.52
N SER A 317 -18.57 -12.60 -32.71
CA SER A 317 -19.54 -13.56 -33.27
C SER A 317 -19.75 -14.81 -32.39
N ASP A 318 -18.71 -15.26 -31.70
CA ASP A 318 -18.70 -16.40 -30.77
C ASP A 318 -19.31 -16.09 -29.39
N MET A 319 -19.64 -14.82 -29.12
CA MET A 319 -20.13 -14.35 -27.81
C MET A 319 -21.57 -13.85 -27.83
N THR A 320 -22.30 -14.06 -28.92
CA THR A 320 -23.66 -13.50 -29.14
C THR A 320 -24.65 -13.81 -28.00
N GLY A 321 -24.65 -15.03 -27.46
CA GLY A 321 -25.52 -15.41 -26.33
C GLY A 321 -25.06 -14.92 -24.94
N MET A 322 -23.84 -14.37 -24.81
CA MET A 322 -23.33 -13.88 -23.53
C MET A 322 -23.88 -12.50 -23.17
N TYR A 323 -24.22 -11.68 -24.16
CA TYR A 323 -24.74 -10.34 -23.92
C TYR A 323 -26.12 -10.42 -23.25
N ASP A 324 -27.00 -11.27 -23.76
CA ASP A 324 -28.33 -11.48 -23.16
C ASP A 324 -28.24 -12.05 -21.74
N GLN A 325 -27.27 -12.95 -21.50
CA GLN A 325 -26.98 -13.43 -20.16
C GLN A 325 -26.48 -12.33 -19.22
N LEU A 326 -25.68 -11.38 -19.73
CA LEU A 326 -25.21 -10.23 -18.96
C LEU A 326 -26.37 -9.31 -18.62
N VAL A 327 -27.23 -8.98 -19.60
CA VAL A 327 -28.44 -8.17 -19.39
C VAL A 327 -29.34 -8.79 -18.32
N ALA A 328 -29.59 -10.10 -18.40
CA ALA A 328 -30.40 -10.80 -17.41
C ALA A 328 -29.77 -10.81 -16.01
N ALA A 329 -28.45 -11.02 -15.92
CA ALA A 329 -27.73 -11.00 -14.65
C ALA A 329 -27.70 -9.59 -14.03
N GLU A 330 -27.51 -8.56 -14.84
CA GLU A 330 -27.55 -7.14 -14.44
C GLU A 330 -28.94 -6.70 -14.01
N ASP A 331 -30.02 -7.14 -14.66
CA ASP A 331 -31.39 -6.84 -14.21
C ASP A 331 -31.64 -7.37 -12.80
N ILE A 332 -31.20 -8.60 -12.51
CA ILE A 332 -31.31 -9.17 -11.16
C ILE A 332 -30.40 -8.42 -10.19
N TYR A 333 -29.14 -8.17 -10.56
CA TYR A 333 -28.17 -7.51 -9.69
C TYR A 333 -28.55 -6.05 -9.35
N ARG A 334 -28.92 -5.23 -10.32
CA ARG A 334 -29.25 -3.81 -10.08
C ARG A 334 -30.55 -3.65 -9.28
N ASN A 335 -31.47 -4.60 -9.41
CA ASN A 335 -32.75 -4.61 -8.70
C ASN A 335 -32.74 -5.52 -7.45
N SER A 336 -31.57 -5.98 -6.97
CA SER A 336 -31.48 -6.84 -5.77
C SER A 336 -31.37 -6.08 -4.46
N VAL A 337 -31.16 -4.76 -4.52
CA VAL A 337 -30.98 -3.88 -3.36
C VAL A 337 -31.83 -2.62 -3.51
N PRO A 338 -32.16 -1.93 -2.40
CA PRO A 338 -32.94 -0.71 -2.47
C PRO A 338 -32.30 0.36 -3.35
N ASP A 339 -31.00 0.61 -3.18
CA ASP A 339 -30.22 1.58 -3.97
C ASP A 339 -31.00 2.86 -4.28
N VAL A 340 -31.21 3.66 -3.23
CA VAL A 340 -31.97 4.92 -3.30
C VAL A 340 -31.42 5.85 -4.37
N SER A 341 -30.12 5.76 -4.65
CA SER A 341 -29.43 6.61 -5.61
C SER A 341 -29.79 6.37 -7.07
N HIS A 342 -30.32 5.19 -7.43
CA HIS A 342 -30.74 4.89 -8.81
C HIS A 342 -32.19 4.46 -8.95
N ASN A 343 -32.80 3.86 -7.91
CA ASN A 343 -34.19 3.42 -7.98
C ASN A 343 -35.20 4.53 -7.67
N HIS A 344 -34.84 5.52 -6.86
CA HIS A 344 -35.68 6.69 -6.53
C HIS A 344 -37.16 6.32 -6.27
N ILE A 345 -38.08 6.84 -7.09
CA ILE A 345 -39.54 6.66 -6.97
C ILE A 345 -39.96 5.20 -7.16
N ARG A 346 -39.17 4.38 -7.88
CA ARG A 346 -39.47 2.95 -8.12
C ARG A 346 -39.55 2.16 -6.81
N LEU A 347 -38.90 2.62 -5.75
CA LEU A 347 -39.02 2.00 -4.41
C LEU A 347 -40.41 2.12 -3.81
N PHE A 348 -41.21 3.11 -4.23
CA PHE A 348 -42.58 3.28 -3.75
C PHE A 348 -43.61 2.67 -4.70
N THR A 349 -43.27 2.51 -5.99
CA THR A 349 -44.24 2.15 -7.04
C THR A 349 -44.05 0.76 -7.65
N SER A 350 -42.84 0.20 -7.63
CA SER A 350 -42.53 -1.02 -8.37
C SER A 350 -42.64 -2.29 -7.51
N GLY A 351 -43.72 -3.04 -7.70
CA GLY A 351 -43.86 -4.38 -7.10
C GLY A 351 -42.82 -5.39 -7.61
N LYS A 352 -42.42 -5.30 -8.89
CA LYS A 352 -41.35 -6.13 -9.48
C LYS A 352 -40.02 -5.92 -8.75
N LEU A 353 -39.64 -4.67 -8.48
CA LEU A 353 -38.41 -4.35 -7.76
C LEU A 353 -38.38 -4.99 -6.37
N TRP A 354 -39.43 -4.81 -5.57
CA TRP A 354 -39.52 -5.43 -4.24
C TRP A 354 -39.50 -6.96 -4.30
N SER A 355 -40.16 -7.54 -5.30
CA SER A 355 -40.12 -8.98 -5.54
C SER A 355 -38.67 -9.46 -5.77
N THR A 356 -37.91 -8.77 -6.64
CA THR A 356 -36.51 -9.09 -6.91
C THR A 356 -35.60 -8.87 -5.70
N ILE A 357 -35.81 -7.79 -4.93
CA ILE A 357 -35.05 -7.51 -3.68
C ILE A 357 -35.23 -8.66 -2.70
N PHE A 358 -36.47 -9.09 -2.44
CA PHE A 358 -36.74 -10.16 -1.49
C PHE A 358 -36.24 -11.52 -1.97
N ASP A 359 -36.39 -11.84 -3.26
CA ASP A 359 -35.89 -13.10 -3.81
C ASP A 359 -34.36 -13.16 -3.72
N SER A 360 -33.70 -12.06 -4.06
CA SER A 360 -32.24 -11.94 -3.96
C SER A 360 -31.76 -11.98 -2.51
N ALA A 361 -32.52 -11.42 -1.56
CA ALA A 361 -32.21 -11.51 -0.13
C ALA A 361 -32.27 -12.95 0.38
N VAL A 362 -33.28 -13.72 -0.03
CA VAL A 362 -33.41 -15.15 0.33
C VAL A 362 -32.26 -15.97 -0.25
N VAL A 363 -31.91 -15.74 -1.52
CA VAL A 363 -30.71 -16.35 -2.14
C VAL A 363 -29.44 -15.96 -1.36
N GLY A 364 -29.29 -14.69 -1.02
CA GLY A 364 -28.15 -14.19 -0.25
C GLY A 364 -28.02 -14.83 1.14
N TRP A 365 -29.13 -15.05 1.84
CA TRP A 365 -29.11 -15.75 3.13
C TRP A 365 -28.75 -17.23 2.99
N LYS A 366 -29.12 -17.88 1.87
CA LYS A 366 -28.68 -19.24 1.56
C LYS A 366 -27.17 -19.28 1.28
N VAL A 367 -26.67 -18.38 0.43
CA VAL A 367 -25.23 -18.24 0.15
C VAL A 367 -24.43 -18.02 1.42
N GLN A 368 -24.90 -17.14 2.32
CA GLN A 368 -24.24 -16.85 3.60
C GLN A 368 -24.41 -17.94 4.68
N ASN A 369 -25.08 -19.04 4.36
CA ASN A 369 -25.36 -20.14 5.29
C ASN A 369 -26.07 -19.66 6.58
N ILE A 370 -27.01 -18.73 6.40
CA ILE A 370 -27.95 -18.27 7.44
C ILE A 370 -29.18 -19.17 7.46
N ILE A 371 -29.58 -19.67 6.30
CA ILE A 371 -30.71 -20.61 6.13
C ILE A 371 -30.22 -21.88 5.42
N ASP A 372 -30.86 -23.00 5.73
CA ASP A 372 -30.67 -24.26 4.99
C ASP A 372 -31.68 -24.39 3.84
N ASP A 373 -31.66 -25.51 3.10
CA ASP A 373 -32.57 -25.75 1.98
C ASP A 373 -34.04 -25.73 2.41
N THR A 374 -34.36 -26.25 3.60
CA THR A 374 -35.75 -26.23 4.10
C THR A 374 -36.19 -24.81 4.47
N GLY A 375 -35.29 -24.00 5.01
CA GLY A 375 -35.50 -22.58 5.27
C GLY A 375 -35.66 -21.77 3.99
N PHE A 376 -34.88 -22.10 2.97
CA PHE A 376 -34.95 -21.47 1.65
C PHE A 376 -36.32 -21.65 1.01
N GLU A 377 -36.83 -22.87 0.93
CA GLU A 377 -38.18 -23.14 0.38
C GLU A 377 -39.29 -22.45 1.19
N LYS A 378 -39.18 -22.45 2.53
CA LYS A 378 -40.15 -21.78 3.42
C LYS A 378 -40.25 -20.28 3.18
N LEU A 379 -39.12 -19.61 2.96
CA LEU A 379 -39.07 -18.16 2.73
C LEU A 379 -39.45 -17.80 1.29
N ARG A 380 -39.04 -18.62 0.31
CA ARG A 380 -39.37 -18.42 -1.10
C ARG A 380 -40.88 -18.50 -1.35
N ASN A 381 -41.58 -19.37 -0.63
CA ASN A 381 -43.03 -19.54 -0.76
C ASN A 381 -43.88 -18.45 -0.05
N SER A 382 -43.28 -17.56 0.74
CA SER A 382 -44.06 -16.56 1.50
C SER A 382 -43.31 -15.25 1.71
N ARG A 383 -43.77 -14.19 1.03
CA ARG A 383 -43.22 -12.83 1.15
C ARG A 383 -43.35 -12.26 2.56
N PHE A 384 -44.47 -12.52 3.23
CA PHE A 384 -44.68 -12.08 4.60
C PHE A 384 -43.65 -12.68 5.57
N LYS A 385 -43.36 -13.98 5.45
CA LYS A 385 -42.32 -14.63 6.25
C LYS A 385 -40.94 -14.06 5.95
N THR A 386 -40.63 -13.81 4.68
CA THR A 386 -39.38 -13.16 4.25
C THR A 386 -39.22 -11.76 4.83
N PHE A 387 -40.29 -10.96 4.87
CA PHE A 387 -40.28 -9.63 5.47
C PHE A 387 -40.05 -9.68 6.99
N ILE A 388 -40.75 -10.57 7.71
CA ILE A 388 -40.49 -10.79 9.15
C ILE A 388 -39.04 -11.25 9.36
N PHE A 389 -38.55 -12.17 8.54
CA PHE A 389 -37.17 -12.66 8.62
C PHE A 389 -36.16 -11.54 8.42
N PHE A 390 -36.42 -10.61 7.50
CA PHE A 390 -35.64 -9.40 7.32
C PHE A 390 -35.65 -8.52 8.57
N LEU A 391 -36.83 -8.23 9.15
CA LEU A 391 -36.97 -7.41 10.36
C LEU A 391 -36.21 -7.99 11.56
N ILE A 392 -36.28 -9.30 11.77
CA ILE A 392 -35.49 -9.99 12.81
C ILE A 392 -33.99 -9.73 12.60
N GLY A 393 -33.54 -9.66 11.35
CA GLY A 393 -32.15 -9.36 10.99
C GLY A 393 -31.67 -7.96 11.38
N LEU A 394 -32.58 -7.00 11.61
CA LEU A 394 -32.23 -5.64 12.04
C LEU A 394 -31.85 -5.56 13.52
N ILE A 395 -32.21 -6.56 14.32
CA ILE A 395 -31.85 -6.62 15.75
C ILE A 395 -30.34 -6.84 15.87
N PRO A 396 -29.58 -5.88 16.45
CA PRO A 396 -28.13 -6.02 16.60
C PRO A 396 -27.77 -7.28 17.37
N ILE A 397 -26.76 -8.01 16.91
CA ILE A 397 -26.20 -9.24 17.52
C ILE A 397 -27.19 -10.43 17.52
N LEU A 398 -28.36 -10.30 18.14
CA LEU A 398 -29.36 -11.35 18.30
C LEU A 398 -30.07 -11.72 17.00
N GLY A 399 -30.22 -10.79 16.06
CA GLY A 399 -30.94 -11.02 14.82
C GLY A 399 -30.36 -12.15 13.97
N ARG A 400 -29.04 -12.37 13.99
CA ARG A 400 -28.41 -13.50 13.30
C ARG A 400 -28.71 -14.84 13.99
N VAL A 401 -28.73 -14.86 15.33
CA VAL A 401 -29.01 -16.06 16.12
C VAL A 401 -30.47 -16.49 15.92
N LEU A 402 -31.41 -15.54 16.04
CA LEU A 402 -32.83 -15.78 15.86
C LEU A 402 -33.17 -16.27 14.44
N ARG A 403 -32.56 -15.66 13.40
CA ARG A 403 -32.72 -16.11 12.01
C ARG A 403 -32.26 -17.55 11.80
N LYS A 404 -31.07 -17.89 12.31
CA LYS A 404 -30.54 -19.26 12.24
C LYS A 404 -31.39 -20.26 13.03
N PHE A 405 -31.86 -19.87 14.21
CA PHE A 405 -32.77 -20.70 15.01
C PHE A 405 -34.06 -21.00 14.24
N TRP A 406 -34.62 -20.01 13.53
CA TRP A 406 -35.87 -20.17 12.79
C TRP A 406 -35.71 -20.98 11.50
N CYS A 407 -34.70 -20.72 10.67
CA CYS A 407 -34.63 -21.28 9.31
C CYS A 407 -33.40 -22.15 9.03
N HIS A 408 -32.69 -22.62 10.07
CA HIS A 408 -31.56 -23.53 9.90
C HIS A 408 -31.56 -24.64 10.96
N ASN A 409 -31.85 -25.87 10.53
CA ASN A 409 -32.09 -27.03 11.40
C ASN A 409 -30.86 -27.39 12.26
N SER A 410 -29.69 -27.45 11.64
CA SER A 410 -28.41 -27.75 12.31
C SER A 410 -28.08 -26.74 13.42
N TRP A 411 -28.29 -25.45 13.15
CA TRP A 411 -28.08 -24.40 14.16
C TRP A 411 -29.16 -24.37 15.23
N ARG A 412 -30.42 -24.66 14.89
CA ARG A 412 -31.48 -24.82 15.87
C ARG A 412 -31.15 -25.94 16.87
N LYS A 413 -30.76 -27.11 16.37
CA LYS A 413 -30.29 -28.22 17.21
C LYS A 413 -29.08 -27.81 18.05
N HIS A 414 -28.10 -27.12 17.45
CA HIS A 414 -26.95 -26.59 18.18
C HIS A 414 -27.34 -25.70 19.37
N TYR A 415 -28.24 -24.74 19.16
CA TYR A 415 -28.68 -23.81 20.21
C TYR A 415 -29.50 -24.50 21.30
N ILE A 416 -30.40 -25.42 20.94
CA ILE A 416 -31.17 -26.21 21.92
C ILE A 416 -30.22 -27.05 22.77
N SER A 417 -29.34 -27.84 22.15
CA SER A 417 -28.38 -28.69 22.86
C SER A 417 -27.41 -27.91 23.75
N LEU A 418 -27.12 -26.65 23.40
CA LEU A 418 -26.31 -25.73 24.21
C LEU A 418 -26.95 -25.40 25.56
N LEU A 419 -28.29 -25.30 25.59
CA LEU A 419 -29.07 -24.96 26.78
C LEU A 419 -29.53 -26.21 27.55
N THR A 420 -29.72 -27.34 26.86
CA THR A 420 -30.29 -28.55 27.48
C THR A 420 -29.25 -29.59 27.91
N SER A 421 -28.04 -29.59 27.35
CA SER A 421 -27.01 -30.59 27.67
C SER A 421 -25.69 -29.94 28.11
N PHE A 422 -25.33 -30.12 29.38
CA PHE A 422 -24.05 -29.64 29.90
C PHE A 422 -22.84 -30.29 29.22
N GLY A 423 -22.95 -31.57 28.84
CA GLY A 423 -21.92 -32.27 28.08
C GLY A 423 -21.70 -31.64 26.69
N TYR A 424 -22.78 -31.32 25.99
CA TYR A 424 -22.72 -30.61 24.71
C TYR A 424 -22.20 -29.18 24.87
N PHE A 425 -22.62 -28.45 25.90
CA PHE A 425 -22.09 -27.13 26.23
C PHE A 425 -20.55 -27.15 26.38
N LYS A 426 -20.00 -28.12 27.11
CA LYS A 426 -18.54 -28.31 27.27
C LYS A 426 -17.85 -28.58 25.93
N LYS A 427 -18.44 -29.42 25.07
CA LYS A 427 -17.96 -29.66 23.71
C LYS A 427 -18.01 -28.38 22.86
N ALA A 428 -19.10 -27.62 22.91
CA ALA A 428 -19.28 -26.38 22.15
C ALA A 428 -18.28 -25.29 22.58
N MET A 429 -18.03 -25.14 23.89
CA MET A 429 -16.99 -24.27 24.42
C MET A 429 -15.60 -24.69 23.94
N GLN A 430 -15.30 -25.99 23.94
CA GLN A 430 -14.03 -26.51 23.40
C GLN A 430 -13.90 -26.23 21.89
N GLY A 431 -14.97 -26.45 21.12
CA GLY A 431 -14.96 -26.13 19.69
C GLY A 431 -14.72 -24.63 19.44
N LYS A 432 -15.30 -23.75 20.27
CA LYS A 432 -15.07 -22.31 20.16
C LYS A 432 -13.63 -21.91 20.47
N VAL A 433 -13.01 -22.57 21.45
CA VAL A 433 -11.59 -22.41 21.77
C VAL A 433 -10.71 -22.81 20.57
N LEU A 434 -10.95 -23.97 19.95
CA LEU A 434 -10.16 -24.45 18.80
C LEU A 434 -10.23 -23.47 17.62
N GLU A 435 -11.43 -22.97 17.29
CA GLU A 435 -11.61 -21.95 16.25
C GLU A 435 -10.85 -20.65 16.56
N MET A 436 -10.81 -20.25 17.82
CA MET A 436 -10.14 -19.03 18.27
C MET A 436 -8.62 -19.19 18.22
N LEU A 437 -8.08 -20.33 18.64
CA LEU A 437 -6.66 -20.64 18.56
C LEU A 437 -6.17 -20.67 17.10
N ALA A 438 -6.93 -21.27 16.19
CA ALA A 438 -6.62 -21.23 14.76
C ALA A 438 -6.56 -19.78 14.24
N LYS A 439 -7.53 -18.93 14.63
CA LYS A 439 -7.53 -17.50 14.26
C LYS A 439 -6.35 -16.74 14.85
N TRP A 440 -6.00 -16.97 16.11
CA TRP A 440 -4.87 -16.33 16.77
C TRP A 440 -3.53 -16.76 16.14
N HIS A 441 -3.38 -18.04 15.82
CA HIS A 441 -2.17 -18.55 15.19
C HIS A 441 -1.97 -17.95 13.80
N ARG A 442 -3.02 -17.93 12.96
CA ARG A 442 -3.01 -17.26 11.64
C ARG A 442 -2.67 -15.77 11.71
N ALA A 443 -3.16 -15.10 12.75
CA ALA A 443 -2.87 -13.68 12.98
C ALA A 443 -1.49 -13.44 13.61
N GLY A 444 -0.68 -14.48 13.87
CA GLY A 444 0.62 -14.38 14.53
C GLY A 444 0.55 -13.96 16.00
N ARG A 445 -0.61 -14.10 16.64
CA ARG A 445 -0.82 -13.77 18.06
C ARG A 445 -0.24 -14.83 19.01
N ILE A 446 -0.09 -16.07 18.54
CA ILE A 446 0.44 -17.21 19.31
C ILE A 446 1.32 -18.11 18.43
N SER A 447 2.34 -18.74 19.03
CA SER A 447 3.11 -19.83 18.41
C SER A 447 2.33 -21.15 18.38
N GLN A 448 2.82 -22.12 17.61
CA GLN A 448 2.24 -23.48 17.56
C GLN A 448 2.29 -24.16 18.93
N GLU A 449 3.45 -24.14 19.59
CA GLU A 449 3.64 -24.74 20.92
C GLU A 449 2.68 -24.15 21.97
N LYS A 450 2.56 -22.81 21.99
CA LYS A 450 1.61 -22.12 22.88
C LYS A 450 0.18 -22.49 22.54
N GLY A 451 -0.15 -22.61 21.25
CA GLY A 451 -1.45 -23.03 20.77
C GLY A 451 -1.83 -24.43 21.27
N GLU A 452 -0.92 -25.40 21.18
CA GLU A 452 -1.13 -26.76 21.73
C GLU A 452 -1.34 -26.73 23.25
N MET A 453 -0.51 -25.98 23.97
CA MET A 453 -0.65 -25.81 25.42
C MET A 453 -2.04 -25.25 25.79
N LEU A 454 -2.51 -24.23 25.07
CA LEU A 454 -3.80 -23.59 25.30
C LEU A 454 -4.98 -24.48 24.88
N ALA A 455 -4.83 -25.30 23.85
CA ALA A 455 -5.85 -26.27 23.45
C ALA A 455 -6.13 -27.29 24.57
N ASN A 456 -5.09 -27.67 25.32
CA ASN A 456 -5.19 -28.62 26.44
C ASN A 456 -5.61 -27.95 27.77
N HIS A 457 -5.32 -26.66 27.98
CA HIS A 457 -5.57 -25.94 29.24
C HIS A 457 -6.57 -24.78 29.08
N LYS A 458 -7.87 -25.13 29.07
CA LYS A 458 -8.99 -24.24 28.73
C LYS A 458 -9.03 -22.91 29.49
N TRP A 459 -8.69 -22.92 30.78
CA TRP A 459 -8.77 -21.72 31.63
C TRP A 459 -7.69 -20.68 31.35
N ARG A 460 -6.53 -21.09 30.81
CA ARG A 460 -5.41 -20.18 30.53
C ARG A 460 -5.74 -19.17 29.42
N ILE A 461 -6.75 -19.46 28.62
CA ILE A 461 -7.26 -18.57 27.57
C ILE A 461 -7.82 -17.26 28.16
N LEU A 462 -8.37 -17.30 29.38
CA LEU A 462 -8.94 -16.11 30.01
C LEU A 462 -7.92 -14.98 30.19
N TYR A 463 -6.63 -15.30 30.39
CA TYR A 463 -5.54 -14.32 30.47
C TYR A 463 -5.29 -13.59 29.14
N HIS A 464 -5.60 -14.22 28.01
CA HIS A 464 -5.42 -13.63 26.68
C HIS A 464 -6.56 -12.70 26.28
N LEU A 465 -7.79 -12.94 26.77
CA LEU A 465 -8.98 -12.17 26.40
C LEU A 465 -8.88 -10.65 26.64
N PRO A 466 -8.45 -10.14 27.83
CA PRO A 466 -8.34 -8.70 28.03
C PRO A 466 -7.26 -8.06 27.13
N LEU A 467 -6.23 -8.83 26.77
CA LEU A 467 -5.14 -8.38 25.89
C LEU A 467 -5.53 -8.37 24.40
N LEU A 468 -6.71 -8.89 24.04
CA LEU A 468 -7.20 -8.82 22.65
C LEU A 468 -7.57 -7.41 22.21
N ILE A 469 -7.78 -6.48 23.15
CA ILE A 469 -8.04 -5.06 22.82
C ILE A 469 -6.85 -4.41 22.08
N LEU A 470 -5.65 -5.01 22.22
CA LEU A 470 -4.47 -4.61 21.48
C LEU A 470 -4.72 -4.85 19.98
N ILE A 471 -4.84 -3.74 19.26
CA ILE A 471 -5.11 -3.69 17.82
C ILE A 471 -4.00 -4.45 17.06
N LEU A 472 -2.75 -4.34 17.52
CA LEU A 472 -1.58 -4.92 16.85
C LEU A 472 -1.27 -6.34 17.40
N PRO A 473 -1.31 -7.40 16.57
CA PRO A 473 -1.07 -8.78 17.00
C PRO A 473 0.29 -9.00 17.69
N PHE A 474 1.33 -8.28 17.27
CA PHE A 474 2.66 -8.43 17.85
C PHE A 474 2.72 -7.97 19.30
N LEU A 475 1.96 -6.95 19.70
CA LEU A 475 1.90 -6.48 21.09
C LEU A 475 1.27 -7.53 22.00
N HIS A 476 0.19 -8.17 21.53
CA HIS A 476 -0.41 -9.29 22.24
C HIS A 476 0.59 -10.44 22.41
N ARG A 477 1.32 -10.82 21.35
CA ARG A 477 2.32 -11.90 21.45
C ARG A 477 3.46 -11.52 22.38
N PHE A 478 3.96 -10.29 22.30
CA PHE A 478 5.02 -9.78 23.18
C PHE A 478 4.65 -9.87 24.66
N LEU A 479 3.38 -9.63 25.04
CA LEU A 479 2.96 -9.73 26.45
C LEU A 479 2.63 -11.15 26.91
N THR A 480 2.45 -12.11 25.99
CA THR A 480 1.91 -13.45 26.32
C THR A 480 2.85 -14.62 26.03
N ASP A 481 3.91 -14.37 25.26
CA ASP A 481 4.88 -15.36 24.80
C ASP A 481 6.31 -14.89 25.11
N TRP A 482 6.86 -15.37 26.23
CA TRP A 482 8.21 -15.04 26.68
C TRP A 482 9.29 -15.49 25.70
N GLN A 483 9.08 -16.60 24.99
CA GLN A 483 10.03 -17.08 23.99
C GLN A 483 10.10 -16.13 22.81
N PHE A 484 8.96 -15.63 22.34
CA PHE A 484 8.91 -14.58 21.33
C PHE A 484 9.59 -13.29 21.78
N VAL A 485 9.43 -12.88 23.04
CA VAL A 485 10.14 -11.72 23.60
C VAL A 485 11.65 -11.94 23.56
N LYS A 486 12.11 -13.13 23.97
CA LYS A 486 13.53 -13.50 23.95
C LYS A 486 14.10 -13.53 22.52
N GLU A 487 13.36 -14.08 21.57
CA GLU A 487 13.71 -14.07 20.14
C GLU A 487 13.77 -12.64 19.60
N LYS A 488 12.77 -11.81 19.86
CA LYS A 488 12.79 -10.41 19.41
C LYS A 488 13.86 -9.58 20.09
N PHE A 489 14.14 -9.82 21.36
CA PHE A 489 15.29 -9.23 22.02
C PHE A 489 16.61 -9.67 21.38
N HIS A 490 16.74 -10.95 21.05
CA HIS A 490 17.89 -11.46 20.31
C HIS A 490 18.00 -10.80 18.93
N ASP A 491 16.90 -10.67 18.18
CA ASP A 491 16.87 -10.04 16.86
C ASP A 491 17.17 -8.53 16.89
N LEU A 492 16.65 -7.80 17.87
CA LEU A 492 16.81 -6.34 17.96
C LEU A 492 18.12 -5.92 18.64
N VAL A 493 18.66 -6.71 19.56
CA VAL A 493 19.83 -6.33 20.37
C VAL A 493 21.03 -7.20 20.07
N ILE A 494 20.88 -8.53 20.16
CA ILE A 494 22.03 -9.45 20.05
C ILE A 494 22.51 -9.59 18.60
N ARG A 495 21.59 -9.71 17.64
CA ARG A 495 21.91 -9.89 16.22
C ARG A 495 22.67 -8.69 15.64
N PRO A 496 22.28 -7.42 15.88
CA PRO A 496 23.09 -6.27 15.48
C PRO A 496 24.50 -6.28 16.09
N ILE A 497 24.64 -6.64 17.37
CA ILE A 497 25.94 -6.75 18.02
C ILE A 497 26.80 -7.84 17.35
N LYS A 498 26.22 -9.03 17.11
CA LYS A 498 26.91 -10.12 16.40
C LYS A 498 27.30 -9.71 14.98
N LEU A 499 26.37 -9.09 14.24
CA LEU A 499 26.64 -8.55 12.90
C LEU A 499 27.75 -7.49 12.94
N TYR A 500 27.92 -6.71 14.02
CA TYR A 500 29.03 -5.77 14.14
C TYR A 500 30.39 -6.49 14.26
N PHE A 501 30.48 -7.57 15.03
CA PHE A 501 31.75 -8.26 15.34
C PHE A 501 32.11 -9.40 14.38
N ASP A 502 31.14 -10.09 13.78
CA ASP A 502 31.33 -11.31 12.99
C ASP A 502 31.13 -11.07 11.48
N SER A 503 32.21 -11.21 10.70
CA SER A 503 32.17 -11.04 9.24
C SER A 503 31.45 -12.18 8.51
N GLY A 504 31.54 -13.41 9.01
CA GLY A 504 30.86 -14.57 8.42
C GLY A 504 29.36 -14.43 8.52
N GLN A 505 28.85 -14.02 9.68
CA GLN A 505 27.42 -13.76 9.89
C GLN A 505 26.91 -12.59 9.05
N ARG A 506 27.70 -11.54 8.84
CA ARG A 506 27.33 -10.44 7.92
C ARG A 506 27.21 -10.91 6.47
N LYS A 507 28.17 -11.71 6.01
CA LYS A 507 28.13 -12.28 4.65
C LYS A 507 26.88 -13.14 4.48
N GLN A 508 26.60 -14.03 5.42
CA GLN A 508 25.40 -14.85 5.39
C GLN A 508 24.12 -14.00 5.43
N TRP A 509 24.08 -12.96 6.26
CA TRP A 509 22.93 -12.06 6.33
C TRP A 509 22.66 -11.37 4.99
N LEU A 510 23.70 -10.92 4.28
CA LEU A 510 23.55 -10.34 2.95
C LEU A 510 23.13 -11.38 1.90
N LEU A 511 23.68 -12.60 1.96
CA LEU A 511 23.24 -13.72 1.10
C LEU A 511 21.76 -14.05 1.31
N ASP A 512 21.29 -14.11 2.56
CA ASP A 512 19.88 -14.34 2.88
C ASP A 512 19.00 -13.21 2.31
N MET A 513 19.46 -11.96 2.37
CA MET A 513 18.77 -10.82 1.76
C MET A 513 18.73 -10.95 0.23
N ILE A 514 19.84 -11.32 -0.42
CA ILE A 514 19.91 -11.53 -1.87
C ILE A 514 18.95 -12.64 -2.29
N GLN A 515 18.92 -13.77 -1.57
CA GLN A 515 18.00 -14.86 -1.84
C GLN A 515 16.54 -14.41 -1.69
N GLN A 516 16.20 -13.70 -0.61
CA GLN A 516 14.87 -13.10 -0.48
C GLN A 516 14.56 -12.11 -1.60
N GLY A 517 15.57 -11.39 -2.10
CA GLY A 517 15.48 -10.49 -3.25
C GLY A 517 15.15 -11.24 -4.55
N LYS A 518 15.81 -12.37 -4.79
CA LYS A 518 15.56 -13.30 -5.91
C LYS A 518 14.15 -13.88 -5.82
N ASP A 519 13.78 -14.44 -4.67
CA ASP A 519 12.46 -15.04 -4.41
C ASP A 519 11.33 -14.02 -4.58
N LYS A 520 11.60 -12.77 -4.19
CA LYS A 520 10.65 -11.68 -4.36
C LYS A 520 10.70 -11.11 -5.78
N HIS A 521 11.63 -11.47 -6.66
CA HIS A 521 11.86 -10.81 -7.96
C HIS A 521 12.13 -9.30 -7.85
N ILE A 522 12.77 -8.85 -6.76
CA ILE A 522 13.30 -7.49 -6.62
C ILE A 522 14.59 -7.34 -7.42
N LEU A 523 15.35 -8.44 -7.52
CA LEU A 523 16.67 -8.51 -8.12
C LEU A 523 16.63 -9.39 -9.37
N THR A 524 17.33 -8.99 -10.42
CA THR A 524 17.61 -9.87 -11.58
C THR A 524 18.70 -10.86 -11.23
N ASP A 525 18.70 -12.02 -11.89
CA ASP A 525 19.76 -13.02 -11.69
C ASP A 525 21.16 -12.43 -11.98
N GLU A 526 21.29 -11.63 -13.04
CA GLU A 526 22.53 -10.90 -13.38
C GLU A 526 23.01 -9.97 -12.26
N ASP A 527 22.16 -9.04 -11.79
CA ASP A 527 22.50 -8.17 -10.65
C ASP A 527 22.87 -8.98 -9.39
N ALA A 528 22.23 -10.14 -9.18
CA ALA A 528 22.53 -10.96 -8.03
C ALA A 528 23.90 -11.64 -8.11
N GLU A 529 24.26 -12.17 -9.28
CA GLU A 529 25.60 -12.71 -9.56
C GLU A 529 26.67 -11.62 -9.40
N ILE A 530 26.40 -10.40 -9.87
CA ILE A 530 27.30 -9.26 -9.68
C ILE A 530 27.51 -8.98 -8.18
N ILE A 531 26.43 -8.92 -7.39
CA ILE A 531 26.54 -8.68 -5.95
C ILE A 531 27.28 -9.83 -5.27
N GLU A 532 26.96 -11.08 -5.61
CA GLU A 532 27.58 -12.29 -5.05
C GLU A 532 29.08 -12.32 -5.32
N SER A 533 29.52 -11.95 -6.53
CA SER A 533 30.93 -11.88 -6.91
C SER A 533 31.73 -10.84 -6.12
N GLN A 534 31.06 -9.81 -5.58
CA GLN A 534 31.69 -8.70 -4.86
C GLN A 534 31.66 -8.88 -3.33
N LEU A 535 31.00 -9.92 -2.80
CA LEU A 535 30.76 -10.10 -1.35
C LEU A 535 32.01 -10.11 -0.47
N ASP A 536 33.13 -10.59 -1.03
CA ASP A 536 34.40 -10.67 -0.33
C ASP A 536 35.21 -9.37 -0.40
N GLU A 537 34.70 -8.34 -1.09
CA GLU A 537 35.34 -7.02 -1.08
C GLU A 537 35.30 -6.41 0.33
N PRO A 538 36.45 -5.96 0.87
CA PRO A 538 36.54 -5.41 2.23
C PRO A 538 35.60 -4.24 2.50
N PHE A 539 35.19 -3.52 1.46
CA PHE A 539 34.39 -2.31 1.57
C PHE A 539 32.88 -2.62 1.75
N ILE A 540 32.38 -3.73 1.21
CA ILE A 540 31.00 -4.21 1.48
C ILE A 540 30.84 -4.53 2.96
N GLN A 541 31.82 -5.20 3.57
CA GLN A 541 31.81 -5.52 4.99
C GLN A 541 31.73 -4.26 5.86
N LYS A 542 32.47 -3.21 5.51
CA LYS A 542 32.42 -1.91 6.20
C LYS A 542 31.06 -1.23 6.08
N TYR A 543 30.45 -1.29 4.90
CA TYR A 543 29.12 -0.75 4.68
C TYR A 543 28.06 -1.46 5.51
N LEU A 544 28.11 -2.80 5.60
CA LEU A 544 27.19 -3.58 6.41
C LEU A 544 27.36 -3.25 7.91
N VAL A 545 28.59 -3.11 8.40
CA VAL A 545 28.85 -2.66 9.78
C VAL A 545 28.28 -1.28 10.03
N SER A 546 28.52 -0.34 9.11
CA SER A 546 28.04 1.02 9.25
C SER A 546 26.51 1.09 9.20
N LEU A 547 25.89 0.25 8.37
CA LEU A 547 24.44 0.13 8.31
C LEU A 547 23.84 -0.37 9.63
N VAL A 548 24.47 -1.37 10.25
CA VAL A 548 24.08 -1.90 11.56
C VAL A 548 24.20 -0.82 12.64
N VAL A 549 25.30 -0.08 12.68
CA VAL A 549 25.47 1.03 13.63
C VAL A 549 24.38 2.09 13.43
N HIS A 550 24.11 2.47 12.19
CA HIS A 550 23.06 3.43 11.85
C HIS A 550 21.68 2.96 12.33
N LEU A 551 21.33 1.70 12.10
CA LEU A 551 20.08 1.10 12.61
C LEU A 551 20.00 1.16 14.14
N MET A 552 21.10 0.90 14.85
CA MET A 552 21.14 0.98 16.32
C MET A 552 20.93 2.41 16.85
N THR A 553 21.30 3.44 16.08
CA THR A 553 21.06 4.83 16.47
C THR A 553 19.59 5.27 16.40
N ILE A 554 18.69 4.47 15.81
CA ILE A 554 17.23 4.76 15.78
C ILE A 554 16.70 4.95 17.20
N PHE A 555 17.07 4.06 18.12
CA PHE A 555 16.57 4.06 19.50
C PHE A 555 17.18 5.17 20.37
N VAL A 556 18.34 5.71 20.00
CA VAL A 556 19.03 6.74 20.80
C VAL A 556 18.16 7.99 20.93
N SER A 557 17.52 8.43 19.84
CA SER A 557 16.65 9.61 19.88
C SER A 557 15.45 9.37 20.78
N GLU A 558 14.82 8.20 20.66
CA GLU A 558 13.63 7.82 21.43
C GLU A 558 13.92 7.75 22.94
N ILE A 559 15.02 7.09 23.29
CA ILE A 559 15.48 7.01 24.67
C ILE A 559 15.82 8.40 25.22
N THR A 560 16.47 9.25 24.42
CA THR A 560 16.91 10.59 24.88
C THR A 560 15.71 11.47 25.22
N TRP A 561 14.70 11.58 24.35
CA TRP A 561 13.57 12.45 24.66
C TRP A 561 12.71 11.87 25.79
N LEU A 562 12.58 10.55 25.92
CA LEU A 562 11.90 9.90 27.05
C LEU A 562 12.62 10.20 28.36
N LEU A 563 13.95 10.11 28.39
CA LEU A 563 14.76 10.45 29.55
C LEU A 563 14.67 11.93 29.91
N VAL A 564 14.82 12.84 28.94
CA VAL A 564 14.70 14.29 29.17
C VAL A 564 13.32 14.64 29.71
N THR A 565 12.27 14.05 29.14
CA THR A 565 10.89 14.22 29.60
C THR A 565 10.70 13.67 31.01
N GLY A 566 11.22 12.47 31.31
CA GLY A 566 11.16 11.86 32.62
C GLY A 566 11.91 12.67 33.69
N ILE A 567 13.12 13.13 33.37
CA ILE A 567 13.92 14.00 34.24
C ILE A 567 13.17 15.31 34.52
N TYR A 568 12.59 15.94 33.50
CA TYR A 568 11.79 17.15 33.68
C TYR A 568 10.59 16.92 34.63
N LEU A 569 9.85 15.82 34.44
CA LEU A 569 8.72 15.44 35.30
C LEU A 569 9.14 15.21 36.76
N LEU A 570 10.31 14.62 36.98
CA LEU A 570 10.84 14.31 38.32
C LEU A 570 11.44 15.55 39.02
N THR A 571 12.03 16.48 38.26
CA THR A 571 12.74 17.65 38.81
C THR A 571 11.85 18.87 39.03
N HIS A 572 10.67 18.91 38.41
CA HIS A 572 9.72 20.03 38.52
C HIS A 572 8.36 19.56 39.10
N PRO A 573 8.34 18.98 40.32
CA PRO A 573 7.10 18.52 40.96
C PRO A 573 6.18 19.67 41.41
N ASP A 574 6.73 20.86 41.54
CA ASP A 574 6.14 22.11 42.00
C ASP A 574 5.34 22.87 40.92
N VAL A 575 5.63 22.63 39.64
CA VAL A 575 4.93 23.27 38.51
C VAL A 575 3.50 22.70 38.34
N PRO A 576 2.45 23.52 38.18
CA PRO A 576 1.08 23.04 37.96
C PRO A 576 0.99 22.01 36.82
N ALA A 577 0.16 20.97 37.01
CA ALA A 577 0.10 19.82 36.09
C ALA A 577 -0.19 20.20 34.63
N ALA A 578 -1.03 21.20 34.40
CA ALA A 578 -1.36 21.69 33.06
C ALA A 578 -0.16 22.36 32.36
N GLU A 579 0.65 23.11 33.10
CA GLU A 579 1.83 23.79 32.56
C GLU A 579 2.98 22.82 32.34
N ARG A 580 3.15 21.86 33.25
CA ARG A 580 4.09 20.74 33.10
C ARG A 580 3.78 19.91 31.86
N ALA A 581 2.51 19.60 31.63
CA ALA A 581 2.07 18.88 30.43
C ALA A 581 2.32 19.67 29.14
N LYS A 582 2.10 20.99 29.14
CA LYS A 582 2.46 21.86 28.02
C LYS A 582 3.96 21.81 27.71
N MET A 583 4.81 21.87 28.74
CA MET A 583 6.26 21.87 28.56
C MET A 583 6.78 20.52 28.10
N VAL A 584 6.24 19.42 28.63
CA VAL A 584 6.46 18.08 28.08
C VAL A 584 6.05 18.02 26.60
N GLY A 585 4.86 18.52 26.27
CA GLY A 585 4.40 18.61 24.87
C GLY A 585 5.35 19.42 23.99
N ALA A 586 5.89 20.53 24.49
CA ALA A 586 6.85 21.38 23.78
C ALA A 586 8.19 20.67 23.56
N ILE A 587 8.72 19.95 24.56
CA ILE A 587 9.93 19.13 24.44
C ILE A 587 9.73 18.04 23.38
N LEU A 588 8.61 17.31 23.45
CA LEU A 588 8.28 16.27 22.47
C LEU A 588 8.19 16.85 21.05
N LEU A 589 7.51 17.98 20.89
CA LEU A 589 7.37 18.67 19.61
C LEU A 589 8.74 19.13 19.07
N ALA A 590 9.59 19.72 19.91
CA ALA A 590 10.92 20.17 19.52
C ALA A 590 11.77 19.01 18.98
N PHE A 591 11.80 17.86 19.67
CA PHE A 591 12.52 16.67 19.20
C PHE A 591 11.94 16.07 17.91
N HIS A 592 10.65 16.30 17.61
CA HIS A 592 10.03 15.85 16.36
C HIS A 592 10.29 16.79 15.17
N VAL A 593 10.35 18.10 15.41
CA VAL A 593 10.51 19.13 14.37
C VAL A 593 11.98 19.34 14.00
N LEU A 594 12.91 19.13 14.93
CA LEU A 594 14.33 19.37 14.67
C LEU A 594 14.89 18.39 13.61
N PRO A 595 15.59 18.88 12.58
CA PRO A 595 16.16 18.05 11.52
C PRO A 595 17.36 17.21 11.99
N ILE A 596 17.93 17.56 13.14
CA ILE A 596 19.05 16.89 13.80
C ILE A 596 18.54 16.37 15.15
N SER A 597 18.77 15.10 15.43
CA SER A 597 18.38 14.44 16.68
C SER A 597 19.61 13.88 17.40
N PRO A 598 19.51 13.52 18.69
CA PRO A 598 20.59 12.85 19.41
C PRO A 598 21.13 11.61 18.69
N GLY A 599 20.24 10.78 18.14
CA GLY A 599 20.65 9.64 17.31
C GLY A 599 21.37 10.04 16.04
N SER A 600 20.95 11.11 15.35
CA SER A 600 21.64 11.57 14.14
C SER A 600 23.01 12.19 14.44
N LEU A 601 23.20 12.80 15.62
CA LEU A 601 24.51 13.25 16.09
C LEU A 601 25.45 12.07 16.31
N VAL A 602 25.03 11.05 17.07
CA VAL A 602 25.85 9.84 17.33
C VAL A 602 26.27 9.19 16.01
N ARG A 603 25.32 9.06 15.08
CA ARG A 603 25.54 8.50 13.75
C ARG A 603 26.48 9.34 12.89
N GLY A 604 26.32 10.66 12.91
CA GLY A 604 27.19 11.61 12.23
C GLY A 604 28.62 11.54 12.74
N PHE A 605 28.82 11.61 14.06
CA PHE A 605 30.14 11.50 14.68
C PHE A 605 30.80 10.14 14.45
N TYR A 606 30.03 9.05 14.43
CA TYR A 606 30.54 7.74 14.03
C TYR A 606 31.06 7.77 12.58
N THR A 607 30.34 8.40 11.66
CA THR A 607 30.77 8.51 10.26
C THR A 607 32.03 9.38 10.13
N VAL A 608 32.10 10.47 10.90
CA VAL A 608 33.28 11.35 10.98
C VAL A 608 34.50 10.59 11.52
N SER A 609 34.35 9.84 12.60
CA SER A 609 35.45 9.08 13.19
C SER A 609 35.97 8.01 12.23
N LEU A 610 35.08 7.38 11.46
CA LEU A 610 35.43 6.41 10.44
C LEU A 610 36.21 7.05 9.28
N ALA A 611 35.75 8.19 8.77
CA ALA A 611 36.45 8.92 7.71
C ALA A 611 37.84 9.42 8.13
N ILE A 612 37.99 9.88 9.38
CA ILE A 612 39.27 10.31 9.94
C ILE A 612 40.21 9.12 10.14
N ARG A 613 39.73 8.05 10.78
CA ARG A 613 40.51 6.84 11.07
C ARG A 613 41.05 6.20 9.79
N GLU A 614 40.25 6.17 8.74
CA GLU A 614 40.63 5.56 7.46
C GLU A 614 41.34 6.52 6.51
N ARG A 615 41.44 7.82 6.86
CA ARG A 615 42.02 8.86 6.01
C ARG A 615 41.42 8.89 4.60
N ASN A 616 40.14 8.53 4.46
CA ASN A 616 39.47 8.39 3.17
C ASN A 616 38.20 9.26 3.13
N PHE A 617 38.34 10.53 2.77
CA PHE A 617 37.18 11.42 2.68
C PHE A 617 36.29 11.14 1.45
N LYS A 618 36.88 10.68 0.35
CA LYS A 618 36.18 10.50 -0.93
C LYS A 618 35.09 9.44 -0.83
N ASP A 619 35.38 8.34 -0.16
CA ASP A 619 34.46 7.20 -0.07
C ASP A 619 33.43 7.29 1.07
N TYR A 620 33.48 8.38 1.85
CA TYR A 620 32.49 8.69 2.91
C TYR A 620 31.83 10.06 2.75
N ASN A 621 32.14 10.83 1.71
CA ASN A 621 31.69 12.23 1.58
C ASN A 621 30.18 12.42 1.73
N ILE A 622 29.36 11.63 1.00
CA ILE A 622 27.90 11.74 1.10
C ILE A 622 27.43 11.29 2.48
N ALA A 623 27.97 10.18 2.99
CA ALA A 623 27.60 9.65 4.29
C ALA A 623 27.93 10.63 5.43
N LEU A 624 29.06 11.33 5.37
CA LEU A 624 29.52 12.30 6.37
C LEU A 624 28.49 13.40 6.60
N PHE A 625 27.92 13.95 5.52
CA PHE A 625 26.94 15.02 5.63
C PHE A 625 25.53 14.48 5.89
N LEU A 626 25.13 13.41 5.20
CA LEU A 626 23.77 12.88 5.30
C LEU A 626 23.48 12.25 6.68
N SER A 627 24.49 11.65 7.33
CA SER A 627 24.34 10.99 8.63
C SER A 627 23.85 11.91 9.74
N PHE A 628 24.01 13.24 9.65
CA PHE A 628 23.52 14.18 10.67
C PHE A 628 22.01 14.47 10.57
N PHE A 629 21.33 14.09 9.49
CA PHE A 629 19.90 14.37 9.30
C PHE A 629 19.00 13.25 9.82
N LYS A 630 18.08 13.56 10.73
CA LYS A 630 17.18 12.61 11.41
C LYS A 630 16.46 11.66 10.45
N ILE A 631 15.79 12.20 9.43
CA ILE A 631 14.90 11.42 8.55
C ILE A 631 15.68 10.57 7.56
N VAL A 632 16.66 11.17 6.88
CA VAL A 632 17.32 10.55 5.72
C VAL A 632 18.67 9.90 6.05
N GLY A 633 19.26 10.23 7.19
CA GLY A 633 20.63 9.82 7.50
C GLY A 633 20.83 8.32 7.74
N TYR A 634 19.76 7.53 7.94
CA TYR A 634 19.86 6.06 7.97
C TYR A 634 20.18 5.48 6.58
N LEU A 635 19.85 6.23 5.53
CA LEU A 635 20.12 5.90 4.14
C LEU A 635 21.49 6.39 3.67
N ALA A 636 22.29 7.01 4.55
CA ALA A 636 23.57 7.62 4.23
C ALA A 636 24.54 6.67 3.52
N PHE A 637 24.74 5.48 4.08
CA PHE A 637 25.64 4.48 3.51
C PHE A 637 25.09 3.80 2.25
N PRO A 638 23.79 3.42 2.19
CA PRO A 638 23.14 2.97 0.95
C PRO A 638 23.23 3.97 -0.20
N ILE A 639 23.03 5.26 0.07
CA ILE A 639 23.20 6.31 -0.94
C ILE A 639 24.69 6.45 -1.32
N GLN A 640 25.62 6.39 -0.36
CA GLN A 640 27.06 6.40 -0.64
C GLN A 640 27.49 5.21 -1.52
N MET A 641 26.91 4.02 -1.31
CA MET A 641 27.21 2.80 -2.06
C MET A 641 26.90 2.92 -3.56
N THR A 642 26.03 3.84 -3.98
CA THR A 642 25.74 4.09 -5.41
C THR A 642 26.99 4.40 -6.23
N TYR A 643 28.07 4.90 -5.60
CA TYR A 643 29.31 5.22 -6.28
C TYR A 643 30.14 4.00 -6.69
N ARG A 644 30.17 2.95 -5.86
CA ARG A 644 31.08 1.80 -6.01
C ARG A 644 30.37 0.48 -6.26
N TYR A 645 29.17 0.31 -5.72
CA TYR A 645 28.36 -0.90 -5.84
C TYR A 645 26.93 -0.55 -6.28
N PRO A 646 26.74 -0.12 -7.54
CA PRO A 646 25.44 0.36 -8.01
C PRO A 646 24.35 -0.71 -7.95
N ALA A 647 24.67 -1.98 -8.26
CA ALA A 647 23.74 -3.12 -8.16
C ALA A 647 23.28 -3.35 -6.72
N LEU A 648 24.22 -3.41 -5.76
CA LEU A 648 23.92 -3.55 -4.33
C LEU A 648 23.10 -2.36 -3.81
N ALA A 649 23.46 -1.13 -4.19
CA ALA A 649 22.75 0.07 -3.76
C ALA A 649 21.30 0.09 -4.29
N ARG A 650 21.07 -0.32 -5.54
CA ARG A 650 19.75 -0.47 -6.15
C ARG A 650 18.92 -1.51 -5.39
N PHE A 651 19.50 -2.68 -5.14
CA PHE A 651 18.88 -3.74 -4.36
C PHE A 651 18.46 -3.28 -2.97
N MET A 652 19.36 -2.64 -2.22
CA MET A 652 19.09 -2.11 -0.89
C MET A 652 17.98 -1.04 -0.90
N ALA A 653 18.01 -0.13 -1.87
CA ALA A 653 16.98 0.90 -2.01
C ALA A 653 15.61 0.30 -2.33
N ALA A 654 15.54 -0.69 -3.22
CA ALA A 654 14.30 -1.37 -3.57
C ALA A 654 13.76 -2.21 -2.40
N HIS A 655 14.63 -2.95 -1.72
CA HIS A 655 14.28 -3.76 -0.55
C HIS A 655 13.69 -2.89 0.57
N TRP A 656 14.31 -1.75 0.86
CA TRP A 656 13.81 -0.84 1.88
C TRP A 656 12.60 -0.02 1.47
N ALA A 657 12.50 0.37 0.19
CA ALA A 657 11.28 0.99 -0.31
C ALA A 657 10.10 0.04 -0.10
N THR A 658 10.28 -1.25 -0.43
CA THR A 658 9.29 -2.31 -0.20
C THR A 658 8.91 -2.39 1.29
N ASP A 659 9.88 -2.49 2.19
CA ASP A 659 9.60 -2.62 3.63
C ASP A 659 8.99 -1.36 4.26
N ALA A 660 9.42 -0.17 3.83
CA ALA A 660 8.93 1.10 4.35
C ALA A 660 7.47 1.37 3.96
N VAL A 661 7.07 1.03 2.72
CA VAL A 661 5.68 1.25 2.30
C VAL A 661 4.70 0.36 3.03
N HIS A 662 5.09 -0.86 3.40
CA HIS A 662 4.22 -1.83 4.07
C HIS A 662 3.71 -1.36 5.45
N ILE A 663 4.31 -0.32 6.04
CA ILE A 663 3.84 0.32 7.28
C ILE A 663 2.56 1.13 7.04
N VAL A 664 2.39 1.70 5.83
CA VAL A 664 1.26 2.58 5.50
C VAL A 664 0.07 1.73 5.05
N PRO A 665 -1.04 1.69 5.81
CA PRO A 665 -2.22 0.92 5.43
C PRO A 665 -2.78 1.40 4.09
N VAL A 666 -3.34 0.48 3.29
CA VAL A 666 -4.04 0.73 2.00
C VAL A 666 -3.13 1.14 0.84
N PHE A 667 -2.09 1.94 1.05
CA PHE A 667 -1.16 2.37 -0.01
C PHE A 667 0.17 1.60 -0.02
N GLY A 668 0.43 0.85 1.03
CA GLY A 668 1.63 0.05 1.23
C GLY A 668 1.68 -1.27 0.46
N GLU A 669 0.92 -1.42 -0.62
CA GLU A 669 0.95 -2.66 -1.40
C GLU A 669 2.18 -2.69 -2.31
N ARG A 670 2.76 -3.88 -2.48
CA ARG A 670 3.90 -4.07 -3.36
C ARG A 670 3.51 -3.82 -4.81
N GLY A 671 4.32 -3.08 -5.54
CA GLY A 671 4.04 -2.61 -6.90
C GLY A 671 3.12 -1.39 -6.97
N ALA A 672 2.70 -0.81 -5.84
CA ALA A 672 1.91 0.42 -5.84
C ALA A 672 2.77 1.65 -6.19
N LEU A 673 2.12 2.75 -6.59
CA LEU A 673 2.83 4.00 -6.90
C LEU A 673 3.58 4.58 -5.72
N PHE A 674 3.13 4.30 -4.50
CA PHE A 674 3.80 4.78 -3.30
C PHE A 674 5.20 4.18 -3.14
N GLU A 675 5.37 2.88 -3.46
CA GLU A 675 6.68 2.21 -3.47
C GLU A 675 7.62 2.83 -4.48
N HIS A 676 7.12 3.05 -5.70
CA HIS A 676 7.87 3.72 -6.76
C HIS A 676 8.24 5.16 -6.38
N ALA A 677 7.34 5.90 -5.71
CA ALA A 677 7.61 7.25 -5.25
C ALA A 677 8.71 7.29 -4.17
N ILE A 678 8.68 6.37 -3.20
CA ILE A 678 9.74 6.23 -2.18
C ILE A 678 11.08 5.92 -2.86
N PHE A 679 11.11 4.94 -3.76
CA PHE A 679 12.32 4.61 -4.52
C PHE A 679 12.87 5.80 -5.30
N CYS A 680 11.99 6.54 -5.99
CA CYS A 680 12.39 7.73 -6.75
C CYS A 680 12.98 8.83 -5.86
N ILE A 681 12.36 9.09 -4.70
CA ILE A 681 12.81 10.14 -3.77
C ILE A 681 14.20 9.81 -3.22
N PHE A 682 14.47 8.55 -2.89
CA PHE A 682 15.70 8.15 -2.21
C PHE A 682 16.83 7.69 -3.12
N TYR A 683 16.53 7.30 -4.36
CA TYR A 683 17.52 6.76 -5.29
C TYR A 683 17.64 7.59 -6.58
N ASN A 684 16.59 7.62 -7.40
CA ASN A 684 16.64 8.25 -8.73
C ASN A 684 16.77 9.78 -8.68
N TRP A 685 16.11 10.45 -7.73
CA TRP A 685 16.17 11.90 -7.60
C TRP A 685 17.57 12.40 -7.19
N PRO A 686 18.25 11.79 -6.20
CA PRO A 686 19.67 12.06 -5.95
C PRO A 686 20.57 11.85 -7.17
N LEU A 687 20.37 10.79 -7.96
CA LEU A 687 21.12 10.57 -9.20
C LEU A 687 20.88 11.68 -10.24
N THR A 688 19.62 12.08 -10.41
CA THR A 688 19.23 13.19 -11.29
C THR A 688 19.90 14.51 -10.87
N ILE A 689 19.86 14.82 -9.56
CA ILE A 689 20.53 16.02 -9.02
C ILE A 689 22.04 15.97 -9.29
N ARG A 690 22.67 14.82 -9.07
CA ARG A 690 24.11 14.65 -9.28
C ARG A 690 24.50 14.89 -10.73
N ARG A 691 23.78 14.29 -11.68
CA ARG A 691 23.98 14.50 -13.12
C ARG A 691 23.86 16.00 -13.45
N ARG A 692 22.78 16.65 -13.03
CA ARG A 692 22.54 18.08 -13.25
C ARG A 692 23.63 18.98 -12.68
N ILE A 693 24.14 18.68 -11.48
CA ILE A 693 25.24 19.45 -10.88
C ILE A 693 26.52 19.30 -11.71
N ARG A 694 26.82 18.10 -12.21
CA ARG A 694 28.00 17.84 -13.06
C ARG A 694 27.88 18.58 -14.38
N ALA A 695 26.79 18.40 -15.11
CA ALA A 695 26.53 19.07 -16.39
C ALA A 695 26.62 20.60 -16.27
N ARG A 696 26.10 21.16 -15.17
CA ARG A 696 26.20 22.60 -14.90
C ARG A 696 27.62 23.04 -14.57
N ALA A 697 28.38 22.23 -13.83
CA ALA A 697 29.79 22.53 -13.55
C ALA A 697 30.59 22.62 -14.86
N GLU A 698 30.38 21.68 -15.80
CA GLU A 698 31.00 21.67 -17.12
C GLU A 698 30.58 22.87 -17.98
N LEU A 699 29.31 23.27 -17.96
CA LEU A 699 28.86 24.49 -18.64
C LEU A 699 29.54 25.75 -18.06
N ARG A 700 29.53 25.87 -16.73
CA ARG A 700 30.05 27.07 -16.05
C ARG A 700 31.56 27.17 -16.11
N GLU A 701 32.27 26.07 -16.30
CA GLU A 701 33.72 26.08 -16.54
C GLU A 701 34.11 26.91 -17.76
N LYS A 702 33.18 27.04 -18.73
CA LYS A 702 33.34 27.85 -19.95
C LYS A 702 33.01 29.33 -19.77
N LEU A 703 32.44 29.74 -18.63
CA LEU A 703 32.10 31.14 -18.34
C LEU A 703 33.26 31.86 -17.67
N GLU A 704 33.27 33.18 -17.74
CA GLU A 704 34.23 34.00 -16.99
C GLU A 704 33.87 34.09 -15.49
N PRO A 705 34.86 34.20 -14.59
CA PRO A 705 34.63 34.32 -13.16
C PRO A 705 34.09 35.71 -12.80
N HIS A 706 32.86 35.77 -12.29
CA HIS A 706 32.23 37.00 -11.81
C HIS A 706 31.89 36.86 -10.32
N ASN A 707 32.40 37.77 -9.49
CA ASN A 707 32.07 37.85 -8.04
C ASN A 707 31.65 39.26 -7.60
N TRP A 708 31.73 40.27 -8.49
CA TRP A 708 31.51 41.67 -8.13
C TRP A 708 30.05 41.95 -7.72
N HIS A 709 29.11 41.15 -8.22
CA HIS A 709 27.66 41.28 -7.99
C HIS A 709 27.23 41.03 -6.55
N ILE A 710 28.09 40.43 -5.71
CA ILE A 710 27.79 40.15 -4.30
C ILE A 710 27.50 41.44 -3.53
N PHE A 711 28.36 42.44 -3.70
CA PHE A 711 28.25 43.72 -3.00
C PHE A 711 26.96 44.49 -3.34
N PRO A 712 26.59 44.71 -4.63
CA PRO A 712 25.33 45.37 -4.96
C PRO A 712 24.10 44.55 -4.56
N ILE A 713 24.12 43.21 -4.66
CA ILE A 713 22.99 42.37 -4.19
C ILE A 713 22.79 42.54 -2.68
N SER A 714 23.86 42.52 -1.89
CA SER A 714 23.79 42.70 -0.44
C SER A 714 23.29 44.08 -0.04
N ILE A 715 23.70 45.14 -0.74
CA ILE A 715 23.20 46.50 -0.51
C ILE A 715 21.71 46.58 -0.83
N ILE A 716 21.30 46.12 -2.02
CA ILE A 716 19.89 46.18 -2.45
C ILE A 716 19.03 45.39 -1.46
N ALA A 717 19.43 44.17 -1.10
CA ALA A 717 18.70 43.36 -0.12
C ALA A 717 18.59 44.08 1.23
N ALA A 718 19.67 44.68 1.74
CA ALA A 718 19.67 45.38 3.03
C ALA A 718 18.79 46.66 3.01
N CYS A 719 18.82 47.44 1.92
CA CYS A 719 17.99 48.63 1.76
C CYS A 719 16.49 48.27 1.67
N VAL A 720 16.16 47.23 0.90
CA VAL A 720 14.78 46.73 0.80
C VAL A 720 14.29 46.18 2.15
N LEU A 721 15.14 45.44 2.87
CA LEU A 721 14.85 44.96 4.23
C LEU A 721 14.56 46.11 5.19
N ALA A 722 15.38 47.17 5.18
CA ALA A 722 15.19 48.34 6.03
C ALA A 722 13.83 49.03 5.77
N PHE A 723 13.37 49.03 4.53
CA PHE A 723 12.05 49.55 4.16
C PHE A 723 10.90 48.65 4.65
N PHE A 724 11.00 47.33 4.49
CA PHE A 724 9.92 46.38 4.82
C PHE A 724 9.82 46.01 6.31
N VAL A 725 10.92 45.99 7.07
CA VAL A 725 10.88 45.65 8.51
C VAL A 725 10.23 46.76 9.34
N LYS A 726 10.19 48.01 8.83
CA LYS A 726 9.35 49.08 9.38
C LYS A 726 7.86 48.69 9.49
N TRP A 727 7.42 47.66 8.74
CA TRP A 727 6.06 47.14 8.70
C TRP A 727 5.91 45.73 9.35
N HIS A 728 6.89 45.25 10.13
CA HIS A 728 6.86 43.98 10.89
C HIS A 728 6.72 42.68 10.07
N PHE A 729 7.20 42.63 8.82
CA PHE A 729 7.17 41.41 8.00
C PHE A 729 8.41 40.50 8.17
N ASN A 730 8.47 39.71 9.25
CA ASN A 730 9.58 38.78 9.51
C ASN A 730 9.77 37.73 8.40
N ILE A 731 8.69 37.33 7.71
CA ILE A 731 8.75 36.37 6.59
C ILE A 731 9.38 37.01 5.35
N ALA A 732 9.11 38.30 5.10
CA ALA A 732 9.72 39.04 3.99
C ALA A 732 11.24 39.13 4.16
N ALA A 733 11.72 39.23 5.41
CA ALA A 733 13.15 39.26 5.68
C ALA A 733 13.86 37.95 5.30
N ALA A 734 13.27 36.82 5.66
CA ALA A 734 13.77 35.50 5.26
C ALA A 734 13.73 35.31 3.73
N MET A 735 12.66 35.76 3.06
CA MET A 735 12.52 35.66 1.60
C MET A 735 13.52 36.54 0.84
N LEU A 736 13.82 37.75 1.33
CA LEU A 736 14.80 38.65 0.72
C LEU A 736 16.22 38.10 0.85
N CYS A 737 16.59 37.57 2.02
CA CYS A 737 17.89 36.92 2.21
C CYS A 737 18.01 35.64 1.39
N PHE A 738 16.93 34.86 1.27
CA PHE A 738 16.85 33.73 0.36
C PHE A 738 17.09 34.18 -1.10
N GLY A 739 16.41 35.25 -1.53
CA GLY A 739 16.59 35.85 -2.86
C GLY A 739 18.02 36.33 -3.10
N ALA A 740 18.65 36.98 -2.12
CA ALA A 740 20.05 37.42 -2.21
C ALA A 740 20.99 36.23 -2.49
N GLY A 741 20.79 35.10 -1.80
CA GLY A 741 21.52 33.86 -2.07
C GLY A 741 21.23 33.28 -3.46
N ALA A 742 19.96 33.28 -3.87
CA ALA A 742 19.53 32.82 -5.20
C ALA A 742 20.19 33.62 -6.34
N PHE A 743 20.13 34.95 -6.28
CA PHE A 743 20.76 35.81 -7.29
C PHE A 743 22.28 35.69 -7.25
N THR A 744 22.88 35.59 -6.06
CA THR A 744 24.34 35.40 -5.94
C THR A 744 24.81 34.17 -6.70
N THR A 745 24.11 33.03 -6.59
CA THR A 745 24.50 31.81 -7.30
C THR A 745 24.14 31.81 -8.79
N ILE A 746 23.12 32.58 -9.22
CA ILE A 746 22.75 32.72 -10.63
C ILE A 746 23.84 33.48 -11.40
N PHE A 747 24.29 34.62 -10.85
CA PHE A 747 25.27 35.48 -11.49
C PHE A 747 26.73 35.04 -11.27
N CYS A 748 26.98 34.06 -10.39
CA CYS A 748 28.28 33.43 -10.29
C CYS A 748 28.59 32.62 -11.56
N GLY A 749 29.59 33.07 -12.33
CA GLY A 749 30.12 32.36 -13.51
C GLY A 749 30.92 31.11 -13.16
N LYS A 750 32.23 31.08 -13.47
CA LYS A 750 33.15 29.93 -13.30
C LYS A 750 33.29 29.33 -11.88
N ALA A 751 32.66 29.91 -10.86
CA ALA A 751 32.84 29.48 -9.48
C ALA A 751 32.34 28.03 -9.26
N SER A 752 33.10 27.20 -8.54
CA SER A 752 32.68 25.86 -8.12
C SER A 752 31.46 25.91 -7.18
N LEU A 753 30.69 24.83 -7.04
CA LEU A 753 29.48 24.80 -6.20
C LEU A 753 29.76 25.26 -4.76
N LEU A 754 30.84 24.76 -4.15
CA LEU A 754 31.23 25.12 -2.79
C LEU A 754 31.59 26.61 -2.68
N LYS A 755 32.26 27.17 -3.70
CA LYS A 755 32.56 28.60 -3.79
C LYS A 755 31.30 29.45 -3.96
N ARG A 756 30.30 28.99 -4.71
CA ARG A 756 29.02 29.71 -4.85
C ARG A 756 28.23 29.73 -3.54
N ILE A 757 28.20 28.61 -2.83
CA ILE A 757 27.58 28.51 -1.51
C ILE A 757 28.30 29.43 -0.52
N SER A 758 29.64 29.46 -0.51
CA SER A 758 30.40 30.36 0.38
C SER A 758 30.22 31.84 0.02
N LEU A 759 30.16 32.19 -1.26
CA LEU A 759 29.87 33.57 -1.70
C LEU A 759 28.44 33.99 -1.35
N SER A 760 27.48 33.06 -1.40
CA SER A 760 26.09 33.32 -0.98
C SER A 760 25.99 33.48 0.54
N ALA A 761 26.76 32.70 1.31
CA ALA A 761 26.91 32.89 2.74
C ALA A 761 27.50 34.28 3.06
N ALA A 762 28.55 34.69 2.33
CA ALA A 762 29.14 36.02 2.45
C ALA A 762 28.14 37.13 2.09
N ALA A 763 27.31 36.93 1.05
CA ALA A 763 26.27 37.87 0.66
C ALA A 763 25.21 38.04 1.77
N GLY A 764 24.76 36.94 2.39
CA GLY A 764 23.82 36.97 3.52
C GLY A 764 24.41 37.65 4.76
N PHE A 765 25.67 37.35 5.07
CA PHE A 765 26.41 37.97 6.16
C PHE A 765 26.60 39.48 5.93
N LEU A 766 27.00 39.90 4.74
CA LEU A 766 27.17 41.30 4.37
C LEU A 766 25.83 42.06 4.41
N THR A 767 24.76 41.43 3.93
CA THR A 767 23.38 41.97 4.04
C THR A 767 23.02 42.22 5.50
N ALA A 768 23.34 41.30 6.41
CA ALA A 768 23.06 41.44 7.83
C ALA A 768 23.86 42.58 8.47
N LEU A 769 25.14 42.75 8.12
CA LEU A 769 25.96 43.86 8.60
C LEU A 769 25.41 45.21 8.16
N ILE A 770 25.12 45.35 6.86
CA ILE A 770 24.57 46.60 6.29
C ILE A 770 23.20 46.90 6.90
N TYR A 771 22.32 45.90 7.00
CA TYR A 771 21.00 46.06 7.60
C TYR A 771 21.07 46.45 9.08
N THR A 772 21.97 45.83 9.84
CA THR A 772 22.17 46.16 11.26
C THR A 772 22.69 47.59 11.40
N PHE A 773 23.62 48.02 10.55
CA PHE A 773 24.12 49.39 10.52
C PHE A 773 23.01 50.41 10.19
N ILE A 774 22.19 50.15 9.16
CA ILE A 774 21.04 50.99 8.81
C ILE A 774 20.04 51.06 9.98
N SER A 775 19.78 49.93 10.65
CA SER A 775 18.87 49.87 11.80
C SER A 775 19.36 50.70 12.99
N ILE A 776 20.67 50.75 13.23
CA ILE A 776 21.29 51.63 14.25
C ILE A 776 21.05 53.10 13.89
N LEU A 777 21.31 53.49 12.64
CA LEU A 777 21.10 54.85 12.16
C LEU A 777 19.64 55.31 12.23
N MET A 778 18.69 54.38 12.06
CA MET A 778 17.26 54.70 12.02
C MET A 778 16.56 54.68 13.38
N ASN A 779 16.95 53.79 14.31
CA ASN A 779 16.14 53.49 15.50
C ASN A 779 16.83 53.73 16.85
N GLY A 780 18.08 54.21 16.90
CA GLY A 780 18.73 54.66 18.14
C GLY A 780 18.71 53.65 19.30
N LYS A 781 18.90 52.35 19.02
CA LYS A 781 18.85 51.28 20.03
C LYS A 781 20.10 51.24 20.93
N THR A 782 19.95 50.67 22.13
CA THR A 782 21.07 50.45 23.08
C THR A 782 22.11 49.48 22.50
N ALA A 783 23.38 49.64 22.87
CA ALA A 783 24.48 48.86 22.31
C ALA A 783 24.32 47.34 22.50
N ASN A 784 23.75 46.90 23.64
CA ASN A 784 23.62 45.47 23.94
C ASN A 784 22.54 44.79 23.07
N ASP A 785 21.41 45.47 22.85
CA ASP A 785 20.33 44.97 22.00
C ASP A 785 20.74 44.92 20.52
N VAL A 786 21.57 45.88 20.10
CA VAL A 786 22.17 45.92 18.75
C VAL A 786 23.12 44.75 18.53
N ILE A 787 23.96 44.42 19.51
CA ILE A 787 24.92 43.30 19.40
C ILE A 787 24.17 41.97 19.31
N ILE A 788 23.21 41.73 20.20
CA ILE A 788 22.44 40.47 20.21
C ILE A 788 21.62 40.34 18.92
N SER A 789 20.92 41.40 18.51
CA SER A 789 20.14 41.40 17.27
C SER A 789 21.03 41.24 16.03
N GLY A 790 22.19 41.89 16.00
CA GLY A 790 23.16 41.79 14.92
C GLY A 790 23.72 40.38 14.75
N LEU A 791 24.04 39.70 15.86
CA LEU A 791 24.48 38.30 15.83
C LEU A 791 23.40 37.37 15.25
N TRP A 792 22.14 37.55 15.66
CA TRP A 792 21.02 36.78 15.11
C TRP A 792 20.75 37.08 13.63
N HIS A 793 20.88 38.34 13.20
CA HIS A 793 20.78 38.68 11.77
C HIS A 793 21.90 38.02 10.96
N CYS A 794 23.14 38.12 11.42
CA CYS A 794 24.29 37.49 10.76
C CYS A 794 24.10 35.99 10.64
N PHE A 795 23.64 35.31 11.69
CA PHE A 795 23.36 33.88 11.65
C PHE A 795 22.18 33.54 10.71
N GLY A 796 21.01 34.15 10.93
CA GLY A 796 19.79 33.84 10.21
C GLY A 796 19.85 34.19 8.73
N PHE A 797 20.42 35.35 8.36
CA PHE A 797 20.50 35.80 6.97
C PHE A 797 21.51 34.96 6.18
N THR A 798 22.62 34.58 6.82
CA THR A 798 23.61 33.67 6.22
C THR A 798 22.97 32.32 5.90
N ILE A 799 22.22 31.73 6.85
CA ILE A 799 21.51 30.47 6.62
C ILE A 799 20.47 30.61 5.51
N ALA A 800 19.65 31.67 5.54
CA ALA A 800 18.64 31.91 4.52
C ALA A 800 19.25 32.06 3.12
N ALA A 801 20.36 32.79 2.98
CA ALA A 801 21.08 32.96 1.73
C ALA A 801 21.72 31.66 1.23
N VAL A 802 22.30 30.85 2.13
CA VAL A 802 22.83 29.52 1.78
C VAL A 802 21.71 28.61 1.29
N VAL A 803 20.57 28.57 1.97
CA VAL A 803 19.40 27.80 1.55
C VAL A 803 18.88 28.30 0.21
N GLY A 804 18.81 29.62 -0.01
CA GLY A 804 18.45 30.23 -1.28
C GLY A 804 19.35 29.78 -2.44
N ALA A 805 20.66 29.78 -2.23
CA ALA A 805 21.62 29.32 -3.22
C ALA A 805 21.44 27.82 -3.52
N ILE A 806 21.31 26.97 -2.50
CA ILE A 806 21.13 25.52 -2.67
C ILE A 806 19.83 25.23 -3.43
N VAL A 807 18.71 25.81 -3.01
CA VAL A 807 17.41 25.58 -3.67
C VAL A 807 17.44 26.05 -5.11
N THR A 808 18.09 27.18 -5.39
CA THR A 808 18.25 27.70 -6.76
C THR A 808 19.07 26.76 -7.62
N GLU A 809 20.21 26.27 -7.13
CA GLU A 809 21.01 25.27 -7.85
C GLU A 809 20.21 23.98 -8.11
N LEU A 810 19.41 23.51 -7.15
CA LEU A 810 18.58 22.33 -7.36
C LEU A 810 17.40 22.58 -8.33
N SER A 811 16.91 23.81 -8.45
CA SER A 811 15.72 24.15 -9.22
C SER A 811 15.98 24.66 -10.64
N LEU A 812 17.18 25.16 -10.94
CA LEU A 812 17.58 25.67 -12.26
C LEU A 812 17.32 24.63 -13.37
N PRO A 813 16.95 25.00 -14.61
CA PRO A 813 16.75 24.03 -15.67
C PRO A 813 17.97 23.12 -15.90
N ASP A 814 17.72 21.91 -16.37
CA ASP A 814 18.79 21.04 -16.79
C ASP A 814 19.43 21.55 -18.08
N VAL A 815 20.75 21.67 -18.06
CA VAL A 815 21.55 22.24 -19.14
C VAL A 815 21.55 21.33 -20.37
N GLU A 816 21.56 20.02 -20.15
CA GLU A 816 21.59 19.02 -21.23
C GLU A 816 20.25 18.91 -21.98
N ASN A 817 19.19 19.48 -21.40
CA ASN A 817 17.81 19.39 -21.88
C ASN A 817 17.19 20.78 -22.14
N ALA A 818 18.00 21.83 -22.15
CA ALA A 818 17.58 23.15 -22.62
C ALA A 818 17.52 23.13 -24.16
N PRO A 819 16.51 23.75 -24.80
CA PRO A 819 16.55 23.94 -26.24
C PRO A 819 17.85 24.67 -26.59
N LYS A 820 18.63 24.08 -27.51
CA LYS A 820 19.91 24.63 -27.96
C LYS A 820 19.74 25.97 -28.64
#